data_AF-A0A359MXS4-F1
#
_entry.id   AF-A0A359MXS4-F1
#
_cell.length_a   1.000
_cell.length_b   1.000
_cell.length_c   1.000
_cell.angle_alpha   90.00
_cell.angle_beta   90.00
_cell.angle_gamma   90.00
#
_symmetry.space_group_name_H-M   'P 1'
#
loop_
_entity.id
_entity.type
_entity.pdbx_description
1 polymer ?
#
loop_
_entity_poly.entity_id
_entity_poly.type
_entity_poly.pdbx_seq_one_letter_code
_entity_poly.pdbx_strand_id
1 'polypeptide(L)'
;RGAGIQQLDSAVSITLGERVTSPQLVRAVAVEEFRNLSVDTVSEQNWLPAVMAFARTTIDDHQLPQLGSQLTEQVTAAFKGDAAKDICLAELQKLWKQYVQVGEVERMPIQLAVVSGFVDECKGAGPMTQFEALALFIHHFRRALSRSTTFANTQRAVLAGTRQMENRFVRERWSNDDQADYYTISRDILQAAPSLFSSFLAQFQKLSPSDLKRFHEQVFPLVRAQLAVLATVDQRTGEAQYDEQALVRLRRMIRDMTDMGALRQQLVSEMTEKFKTRFGITKIPAQFTPEHVRSLTNSTMYLANMHSRSAAKEQLLGWYLALQINGQWDAYRRGEPLNPADYLTPDNAKAVTTLMRQREQLSPVTAERLHIDGDRLPVFQTMLQTETPNIALGDVETIDVRLGNVIANLHTLEDLDLYPDPLDKQRMHVLLEFGSKPVGTVAAKLYRGIELTAAEQMVCDRMQAASLSPDEVKTIWQDGVKALAVVVNAVRLIEETNAPAEIDTLRGLLQPSADVVAIFNRLGEEFKVTSGAFALTQDLDYLDNIIVKRADELTPEEVTILQEYVGKIRAQVLKLQAVYDQIKTKFGNTRQAQSTTPNELLRTKLAQIDTMINAEAAQQTITSTLTHDWNAIVENIRECLSCTKQGCNNDTDLTFGDSNKFFIYSHTEAQRKGSIADQIVFFEPISHDNGRQEMSFVLDRVYGTCTPFILTNHIVTVFKKYRALKTRFPESTLSILVTDAAMTTGGIAKDQLTARLHEQFGKKIEIERTEAEVDIAQSATGDHYVEFGGAARTAGKRKINGLVIRILDESPAIV
;
A
#
# COMPACT_ATOMS: atom_id res chain seq x y z
N ARG A 1 25.94 4.45 29.99
CA ARG A 1 25.26 3.15 30.21
C ARG A 1 24.28 3.39 31.35
N GLY A 2 22.98 3.49 31.06
CA GLY A 2 21.93 3.84 32.03
C GLY A 2 21.12 5.12 31.76
N ALA A 3 21.34 5.84 30.65
CA ALA A 3 20.50 6.98 30.26
C ALA A 3 19.83 6.65 28.91
N GLY A 4 18.49 6.65 28.88
CA GLY A 4 17.71 6.47 27.64
C GLY A 4 17.90 7.65 26.68
N ILE A 5 17.55 7.49 25.40
CA ILE A 5 17.79 8.51 24.36
C ILE A 5 17.19 9.88 24.74
N GLN A 6 16.07 9.92 25.43
CA GLN A 6 15.44 11.17 25.89
C GLN A 6 16.27 11.95 26.91
N GLN A 7 17.14 11.30 27.69
CA GLN A 7 18.02 11.95 28.65
C GLN A 7 19.33 12.46 28.02
N LEU A 8 19.66 12.03 26.80
CA LEU A 8 20.88 12.45 26.10
C LEU A 8 20.72 13.81 25.37
N ASP A 9 19.49 14.23 25.09
CA ASP A 9 19.17 15.41 24.27
C ASP A 9 19.43 16.74 25.00
N SER A 10 19.40 16.77 26.34
CA SER A 10 19.61 18.00 27.11
C SER A 10 21.08 18.43 27.24
N ALA A 11 22.04 17.68 26.68
CA ALA A 11 23.48 17.95 26.91
C ALA A 11 24.42 17.73 25.72
N VAL A 12 24.04 17.06 24.61
CA VAL A 12 25.02 16.65 23.58
C VAL A 12 24.45 16.75 22.14
N SER A 13 24.91 17.74 21.37
CA SER A 13 24.88 17.69 19.90
C SER A 13 26.12 16.95 19.40
N ILE A 14 25.98 15.89 18.59
CA ILE A 14 27.14 15.13 18.07
C ILE A 14 27.78 15.90 16.90
N THR A 15 29.08 16.15 16.98
CA THR A 15 29.89 16.66 15.86
C THR A 15 30.06 15.57 14.79
N LEU A 16 29.73 15.85 13.52
CA LEU A 16 29.94 14.95 12.36
C LEU A 16 31.43 14.56 12.25
N GLY A 17 31.82 13.47 12.89
CA GLY A 17 33.20 12.98 12.92
C GLY A 17 33.58 12.19 14.17
N GLU A 18 32.82 12.26 15.27
CA GLU A 18 33.10 11.47 16.47
C GLU A 18 32.47 10.06 16.45
N ARG A 19 33.10 9.13 17.18
CA ARG A 19 32.88 7.67 17.28
C ARG A 19 31.49 7.23 17.79
N VAL A 20 30.46 8.06 17.69
CA VAL A 20 29.14 7.85 18.30
C VAL A 20 28.14 7.12 17.35
N THR A 21 28.60 6.52 16.25
CA THR A 21 27.71 5.80 15.30
C THR A 21 28.35 4.58 14.64
N SER A 22 29.12 3.77 15.39
CA SER A 22 29.38 2.40 14.92
C SER A 22 28.08 1.60 14.99
N PRO A 23 27.86 0.59 14.11
CA PRO A 23 26.73 -0.32 14.25
C PRO A 23 26.60 -0.91 15.66
N GLN A 24 27.73 -1.08 16.36
CA GLN A 24 27.76 -1.53 17.74
C GLN A 24 27.08 -0.57 18.72
N LEU A 25 27.18 0.75 18.52
CA LEU A 25 26.53 1.73 19.39
C LEU A 25 25.03 1.85 19.08
N VAL A 26 24.64 1.82 17.80
CA VAL A 26 23.22 1.77 17.39
C VAL A 26 22.55 0.54 18.02
N ARG A 27 23.19 -0.63 17.95
CA ARG A 27 22.74 -1.85 18.61
C ARG A 27 22.71 -1.74 20.14
N ALA A 28 23.74 -1.15 20.75
CA ALA A 28 23.78 -0.98 22.21
C ALA A 28 22.65 -0.08 22.73
N VAL A 29 22.33 0.98 21.99
CA VAL A 29 21.19 1.86 22.29
C VAL A 29 19.88 1.10 22.12
N ALA A 30 19.69 0.36 21.02
CA ALA A 30 18.49 -0.44 20.79
C ALA A 30 18.26 -1.49 21.91
N VAL A 31 19.30 -2.16 22.38
CA VAL A 31 19.21 -3.11 23.51
C VAL A 31 18.70 -2.44 24.78
N GLU A 32 19.18 -1.24 25.08
CA GLU A 32 18.77 -0.51 26.29
C GLU A 32 17.33 -0.02 26.18
N GLU A 33 16.95 0.50 25.01
CA GLU A 33 15.59 0.94 24.72
C GLU A 33 14.59 -0.24 24.81
N PHE A 34 14.91 -1.41 24.27
CA PHE A 34 14.03 -2.58 24.32
C PHE A 34 13.84 -3.17 25.72
N ARG A 35 14.83 -3.04 26.62
CA ARG A 35 14.74 -3.59 27.98
C ARG A 35 13.67 -2.92 28.83
N ASN A 36 13.37 -1.66 28.57
CA ASN A 36 12.42 -0.88 29.35
C ASN A 36 11.12 -0.60 28.58
N LEU A 37 10.97 -1.18 27.39
CA LEU A 37 9.85 -0.91 26.51
C LEU A 37 8.64 -1.79 26.89
N SER A 38 7.52 -1.12 27.14
CA SER A 38 6.19 -1.70 27.16
C SER A 38 5.33 -0.86 26.21
N VAL A 39 4.70 -1.52 25.23
CA VAL A 39 3.92 -0.84 24.19
C VAL A 39 2.48 -1.30 24.25
N ASP A 40 1.67 -0.58 25.02
CA ASP A 40 0.21 -0.69 24.96
C ASP A 40 -0.35 0.27 23.89
N THR A 41 0.22 1.47 23.78
CA THR A 41 -0.09 2.49 22.76
C THR A 41 1.16 3.26 22.35
N VAL A 42 1.24 3.68 21.08
CA VAL A 42 2.29 4.57 20.58
C VAL A 42 1.90 6.03 20.76
N SER A 43 2.84 6.85 21.22
CA SER A 43 2.68 8.26 21.61
C SER A 43 3.95 9.06 21.28
N GLU A 44 3.87 10.40 21.39
CA GLU A 44 5.05 11.27 21.22
C GLU A 44 6.18 10.95 22.20
N GLN A 45 5.90 10.37 23.38
CA GLN A 45 6.94 10.04 24.36
C GLN A 45 7.60 8.67 24.14
N ASN A 46 7.01 7.75 23.37
CA ASN A 46 7.55 6.40 23.20
C ASN A 46 7.67 5.93 21.74
N TRP A 47 7.41 6.80 20.76
CA TRP A 47 7.46 6.44 19.34
C TRP A 47 8.82 5.88 18.89
N LEU A 48 9.91 6.44 19.39
CA LEU A 48 11.27 6.08 18.98
C LEU A 48 11.65 4.62 19.33
N PRO A 49 11.55 4.19 20.60
CA PRO A 49 11.79 2.79 20.93
C PRO A 49 10.73 1.86 20.32
N ALA A 50 9.48 2.31 20.18
CA ALA A 50 8.40 1.53 19.57
C ALA A 50 8.66 1.23 18.07
N VAL A 51 9.08 2.23 17.29
CA VAL A 51 9.36 2.05 15.86
C VAL A 51 10.63 1.23 15.61
N MET A 52 11.64 1.38 16.46
CA MET A 52 12.83 0.52 16.41
C MET A 52 12.48 -0.93 16.73
N ALA A 53 11.63 -1.17 17.73
CA ALA A 53 11.15 -2.52 18.01
C ALA A 53 10.33 -3.06 16.84
N PHE A 54 9.46 -2.25 16.24
CA PHE A 54 8.65 -2.66 15.09
C PHE A 54 9.51 -3.03 13.88
N ALA A 55 10.45 -2.18 13.46
CA ALA A 55 11.38 -2.47 12.37
C ALA A 55 12.21 -3.74 12.63
N ARG A 56 12.52 -4.06 13.90
CA ARG A 56 13.19 -5.31 14.24
C ARG A 56 12.31 -6.54 14.02
N THR A 57 10.99 -6.44 14.18
CA THR A 57 10.06 -7.55 13.92
C THR A 57 9.94 -7.91 12.44
N THR A 58 10.36 -7.02 11.54
CA THR A 58 10.20 -7.20 10.08
C THR A 58 11.38 -7.90 9.40
N ILE A 59 12.41 -8.29 10.16
CA ILE A 59 13.60 -8.97 9.65
C ILE A 59 13.99 -10.18 10.51
N ASP A 60 14.39 -11.27 9.86
CA ASP A 60 14.94 -12.46 10.51
C ASP A 60 16.48 -12.43 10.47
N ASP A 61 17.09 -11.50 11.23
CA ASP A 61 18.55 -11.38 11.35
C ASP A 61 19.03 -11.64 12.78
N HIS A 62 19.81 -12.70 12.95
CA HIS A 62 20.37 -13.12 14.25
C HIS A 62 21.47 -12.19 14.79
N GLN A 63 21.98 -11.25 13.99
CA GLN A 63 22.98 -10.27 14.43
C GLN A 63 22.38 -9.05 15.13
N LEU A 64 21.07 -8.84 15.01
CA LEU A 64 20.33 -7.78 15.67
C LEU A 64 19.71 -8.27 16.98
N PRO A 65 19.59 -7.40 18.01
CA PRO A 65 19.01 -7.77 19.30
C PRO A 65 17.64 -8.43 19.13
N GLN A 66 17.45 -9.63 19.69
CA GLN A 66 16.16 -10.31 19.62
C GLN A 66 15.16 -9.66 20.57
N LEU A 67 13.91 -9.57 20.13
CA LEU A 67 12.78 -9.18 20.95
C LEU A 67 12.22 -10.42 21.65
N GLY A 68 11.79 -10.29 22.90
CA GLY A 68 11.04 -11.34 23.56
C GLY A 68 9.65 -11.49 22.92
N SER A 69 9.10 -12.71 22.90
CA SER A 69 7.81 -13.02 22.25
C SER A 69 6.68 -12.08 22.67
N GLN A 70 6.59 -11.79 23.98
CA GLN A 70 5.59 -10.86 24.52
C GLN A 70 5.71 -9.45 23.96
N LEU A 71 6.94 -8.91 23.85
CA LEU A 71 7.16 -7.57 23.31
C LEU A 71 6.91 -7.54 21.79
N THR A 72 7.26 -8.62 21.08
CA THR A 72 6.91 -8.78 19.66
C THR A 72 5.40 -8.69 19.45
N GLU A 73 4.61 -9.44 20.22
CA GLU A 73 3.15 -9.41 20.12
C GLU A 73 2.56 -8.01 20.43
N GLN A 74 3.03 -7.37 21.50
CA GLN A 74 2.62 -6.02 21.89
C GLN A 74 2.91 -4.99 20.78
N VAL A 75 4.14 -4.99 20.26
CA VAL A 75 4.56 -4.05 19.22
C VAL A 75 3.84 -4.32 17.91
N THR A 76 3.71 -5.59 17.48
CA THR A 76 2.95 -5.92 16.28
C THR A 76 1.48 -5.51 16.43
N ALA A 77 0.87 -5.68 17.61
CA ALA A 77 -0.50 -5.25 17.87
C ALA A 77 -0.65 -3.71 17.80
N ALA A 78 0.28 -2.97 18.40
CA ALA A 78 0.26 -1.50 18.40
C ALA A 78 0.39 -0.89 16.99
N PHE A 79 1.07 -1.58 16.06
CA PHE A 79 1.26 -1.14 14.68
C PHE A 79 0.26 -1.75 13.67
N LYS A 80 -0.78 -2.46 14.13
CA LYS A 80 -1.86 -2.96 13.24
C LYS A 80 -2.63 -1.81 12.58
N GLY A 81 -2.84 -0.71 13.29
CA GLY A 81 -3.52 0.50 12.78
C GLY A 81 -2.54 1.56 12.27
N ASP A 82 -3.07 2.55 11.53
CA ASP A 82 -2.24 3.62 10.96
C ASP A 82 -1.86 4.72 11.96
N ALA A 83 -2.62 4.89 13.05
CA ALA A 83 -2.35 5.93 14.06
C ALA A 83 -0.92 5.87 14.62
N ALA A 84 -0.42 4.67 14.95
CA ALA A 84 0.95 4.49 15.43
C ALA A 84 1.99 4.85 14.35
N LYS A 85 1.72 4.49 13.09
CA LYS A 85 2.60 4.79 11.95
C LYS A 85 2.64 6.30 11.68
N ASP A 86 1.50 6.96 11.76
CA ASP A 86 1.33 8.40 11.57
C ASP A 86 2.07 9.20 12.65
N ILE A 87 1.97 8.80 13.92
CA ILE A 87 2.71 9.41 15.04
C ILE A 87 4.22 9.30 14.78
N CYS A 88 4.71 8.11 14.45
CA CYS A 88 6.13 7.88 14.18
C CYS A 88 6.63 8.73 12.99
N LEU A 89 5.85 8.83 11.92
CA LEU A 89 6.17 9.66 10.76
C LEU A 89 6.20 11.14 11.13
N ALA A 90 5.18 11.63 11.84
CA ALA A 90 5.09 13.03 12.25
C ALA A 90 6.27 13.45 13.12
N GLU A 91 6.66 12.63 14.10
CA GLU A 91 7.80 12.92 14.97
C GLU A 91 9.14 12.85 14.23
N LEU A 92 9.33 11.89 13.31
CA LEU A 92 10.53 11.86 12.44
C LEU A 92 10.62 13.12 11.56
N GLN A 93 9.51 13.52 10.93
CA GLN A 93 9.44 14.73 10.11
C GLN A 93 9.73 16.00 10.93
N LYS A 94 9.21 16.07 12.16
CA LYS A 94 9.45 17.17 13.09
C LYS A 94 10.93 17.29 13.44
N LEU A 95 11.58 16.19 13.86
CA LEU A 95 13.01 16.17 14.14
C LEU A 95 13.85 16.55 12.92
N TRP A 96 13.48 16.02 11.74
CA TRP A 96 14.16 16.33 10.49
C TRP A 96 14.05 17.81 10.13
N LYS A 97 12.84 18.37 10.15
CA LYS A 97 12.57 19.79 9.85
C LYS A 97 13.32 20.72 10.80
N GLN A 98 13.35 20.42 12.09
CA GLN A 98 14.11 21.20 13.06
C GLN A 98 15.61 21.22 12.70
N TYR A 99 16.20 20.06 12.44
CA TYR A 99 17.62 19.97 12.07
C TYR A 99 17.96 20.78 10.81
N VAL A 100 17.21 20.61 9.71
CA VAL A 100 17.50 21.32 8.47
C VAL A 100 17.23 22.83 8.55
N GLN A 101 16.35 23.27 9.45
CA GLN A 101 16.07 24.70 9.68
C GLN A 101 17.17 25.40 10.48
N VAL A 102 17.73 24.72 11.50
CA VAL A 102 18.84 25.24 12.32
C VAL A 102 20.10 25.44 11.47
N GLY A 103 20.35 24.53 10.51
CA GLY A 103 21.37 24.75 9.47
C GLY A 103 22.81 24.47 9.90
N GLU A 104 23.03 23.81 11.05
CA GLU A 104 24.35 23.40 11.50
C GLU A 104 24.74 22.07 10.85
N VAL A 105 25.59 22.12 9.82
CA VAL A 105 26.09 20.93 9.09
C VAL A 105 26.60 19.89 10.07
N GLU A 106 27.42 20.29 11.04
CA GLU A 106 28.15 19.39 11.92
C GLU A 106 27.31 18.77 13.04
N ARG A 107 26.06 19.18 13.28
CA ARG A 107 25.32 18.83 14.51
C ARG A 107 23.95 18.23 14.23
N MET A 108 23.90 16.92 14.04
CA MET A 108 22.66 16.16 13.90
C MET A 108 22.15 15.69 15.27
N PRO A 109 20.84 15.80 15.58
CA PRO A 109 20.25 15.23 16.79
C PRO A 109 20.51 13.72 16.92
N ILE A 110 20.77 13.26 18.14
CA ILE A 110 21.10 11.85 18.42
C ILE A 110 19.95 10.93 18.04
N GLN A 111 18.72 11.31 18.39
CA GLN A 111 17.51 10.57 18.06
C GLN A 111 17.40 10.30 16.55
N LEU A 112 17.58 11.36 15.76
CA LEU A 112 17.54 11.32 14.30
C LEU A 112 18.64 10.38 13.75
N ALA A 113 19.86 10.52 14.28
CA ALA A 113 21.01 9.71 13.90
C ALA A 113 20.87 8.22 14.24
N VAL A 114 20.25 7.89 15.38
CA VAL A 114 20.04 6.52 15.87
C VAL A 114 18.91 5.86 15.08
N VAL A 115 17.74 6.49 14.97
CA VAL A 115 16.59 5.89 14.28
C VAL A 115 16.90 5.63 12.80
N SER A 116 17.52 6.59 12.11
CA SER A 116 17.89 6.43 10.70
C SER A 116 18.93 5.33 10.52
N GLY A 117 19.88 5.20 11.46
CA GLY A 117 20.89 4.15 11.45
C GLY A 117 20.32 2.76 11.73
N PHE A 118 19.37 2.66 12.67
CA PHE A 118 18.75 1.40 13.03
C PHE A 118 17.85 0.86 11.91
N VAL A 119 17.09 1.74 11.25
CA VAL A 119 16.27 1.38 10.07
C VAL A 119 17.15 0.85 8.93
N ASP A 120 18.29 1.49 8.68
CA ASP A 120 19.28 1.01 7.68
C ASP A 120 19.83 -0.38 8.05
N GLU A 121 20.16 -0.62 9.33
CA GLU A 121 20.59 -1.95 9.80
C GLU A 121 19.49 -3.02 9.66
N CYS A 122 18.23 -2.64 9.84
CA CYS A 122 17.09 -3.52 9.61
C CYS A 122 16.74 -3.68 8.11
N LYS A 123 17.47 -3.01 7.21
CA LYS A 123 17.21 -2.95 5.76
C LYS A 123 15.81 -2.41 5.41
N GLY A 124 15.23 -1.58 6.27
CA GLY A 124 13.90 -1.01 6.10
C GLY A 124 13.11 -0.89 7.41
N ALA A 125 11.87 -0.40 7.30
CA ALA A 125 10.92 -0.24 8.39
C ALA A 125 9.59 -0.98 8.14
N GLY A 126 9.60 -1.99 7.27
CA GLY A 126 8.42 -2.78 6.93
C GLY A 126 7.38 -1.98 6.13
N PRO A 127 6.07 -2.07 6.46
CA PRO A 127 5.00 -1.40 5.70
C PRO A 127 4.95 0.13 5.89
N MET A 128 5.96 0.74 6.52
CA MET A 128 6.02 2.18 6.81
C MET A 128 6.77 2.95 5.71
N THR A 129 6.27 2.89 4.48
CA THR A 129 6.96 3.40 3.27
C THR A 129 7.59 4.79 3.40
N GLN A 130 6.82 5.81 3.78
CA GLN A 130 7.34 7.17 3.82
C GLN A 130 8.33 7.37 4.97
N PHE A 131 8.06 6.73 6.12
CA PHE A 131 8.97 6.73 7.26
C PHE A 131 10.31 6.12 6.85
N GLU A 132 10.29 4.96 6.19
CA GLU A 132 11.48 4.28 5.67
C GLU A 132 12.24 5.18 4.68
N ALA A 133 11.55 5.72 3.68
CA ALA A 133 12.18 6.57 2.66
C ALA A 133 12.89 7.78 3.28
N LEU A 134 12.23 8.46 4.23
CA LEU A 134 12.81 9.59 4.95
C LEU A 134 13.98 9.14 5.85
N ALA A 135 13.80 8.09 6.66
CA ALA A 135 14.84 7.57 7.56
C ALA A 135 16.11 7.17 6.79
N LEU A 136 15.98 6.43 5.69
CA LEU A 136 17.11 6.03 4.85
C LEU A 136 17.76 7.25 4.17
N PHE A 137 16.97 8.21 3.68
CA PHE A 137 17.50 9.46 3.15
C PHE A 137 18.33 10.21 4.20
N ILE A 138 17.83 10.36 5.43
CA ILE A 138 18.53 11.01 6.56
C ILE A 138 19.85 10.31 6.86
N HIS A 139 19.85 8.97 6.92
CA HIS A 139 21.06 8.19 7.16
C HIS A 139 22.14 8.51 6.11
N HIS A 140 21.77 8.44 4.83
CA HIS A 140 22.71 8.69 3.74
C HIS A 140 23.09 10.17 3.60
N PHE A 141 22.18 11.07 3.97
CA PHE A 141 22.46 12.49 4.07
C PHE A 141 23.58 12.77 5.07
N ARG A 142 23.45 12.22 6.28
CA ARG A 142 24.51 12.31 7.30
C ARG A 142 25.83 11.76 6.78
N ARG A 143 25.81 10.53 6.24
CA ARG A 143 27.02 9.86 5.72
C ARG A 143 27.68 10.67 4.60
N ALA A 144 26.89 11.25 3.71
CA ALA A 144 27.37 12.10 2.63
C ALA A 144 28.05 13.37 3.13
N LEU A 145 27.49 14.01 4.16
CA LEU A 145 28.09 15.19 4.78
C LEU A 145 29.35 14.85 5.58
N SER A 146 29.40 13.70 6.28
CA SER A 146 30.54 13.30 7.10
C SER A 146 31.71 12.69 6.33
N ARG A 147 31.57 12.45 5.01
CA ARG A 147 32.66 11.95 4.16
C ARG A 147 33.80 12.96 4.11
N SER A 148 35.02 12.51 4.37
CA SER A 148 36.24 13.33 4.29
C SER A 148 36.47 13.92 2.89
N THR A 149 35.91 13.31 1.86
CA THR A 149 35.97 13.75 0.46
C THR A 149 34.90 14.79 0.10
N THR A 150 33.94 15.07 0.98
CA THR A 150 32.89 16.07 0.72
C THR A 150 33.37 17.45 1.13
N PHE A 151 33.61 18.33 0.15
CA PHE A 151 34.01 19.72 0.42
C PHE A 151 32.95 20.50 1.22
N ALA A 152 33.40 21.38 2.12
CA ALA A 152 32.54 22.21 2.98
C ALA A 152 31.49 23.03 2.21
N ASN A 153 31.85 23.57 1.04
CA ASN A 153 30.90 24.31 0.21
C ASN A 153 29.78 23.39 -0.33
N THR A 154 30.09 22.14 -0.68
CA THR A 154 29.09 21.15 -1.09
C THR A 154 28.19 20.77 0.08
N GLN A 155 28.75 20.59 1.28
CA GLN A 155 27.97 20.29 2.49
C GLN A 155 26.93 21.38 2.76
N ARG A 156 27.36 22.65 2.75
CA ARG A 156 26.45 23.81 2.94
C ARG A 156 25.40 23.90 1.83
N ALA A 157 25.78 23.66 0.58
CA ALA A 157 24.84 23.71 -0.55
C ALA A 157 23.78 22.60 -0.46
N VAL A 158 24.18 21.39 -0.08
CA VAL A 158 23.27 20.25 0.13
C VAL A 158 22.30 20.55 1.28
N LEU A 159 22.78 21.02 2.43
CA LEU A 159 21.93 21.37 3.56
C LEU A 159 20.94 22.50 3.22
N ALA A 160 21.44 23.60 2.64
CA ALA A 160 20.61 24.75 2.27
C ALA A 160 19.56 24.38 1.22
N GLY A 161 19.94 23.62 0.19
CA GLY A 161 19.00 23.19 -0.85
C GLY A 161 17.95 22.21 -0.31
N THR A 162 18.33 21.31 0.60
CA THR A 162 17.39 20.38 1.23
C THR A 162 16.38 21.12 2.10
N ARG A 163 16.82 22.09 2.91
CA ARG A 163 15.92 22.99 3.66
C ARG A 163 14.90 23.68 2.75
N GLN A 164 15.34 24.15 1.58
CA GLN A 164 14.43 24.79 0.63
C GLN A 164 13.41 23.82 0.06
N MET A 165 13.80 22.58 -0.26
CA MET A 165 12.88 21.55 -0.73
C MET A 165 11.84 21.17 0.33
N GLU A 166 12.24 21.02 1.59
CA GLU A 166 11.32 20.79 2.71
C GLU A 166 10.26 21.90 2.83
N ASN A 167 10.67 23.16 2.68
CA ASN A 167 9.73 24.28 2.66
C ASN A 167 8.79 24.24 1.45
N ARG A 168 9.28 23.75 0.29
CA ARG A 168 8.45 23.58 -0.91
C ARG A 168 7.42 22.48 -0.73
N PHE A 169 7.74 21.35 -0.10
CA PHE A 169 6.76 20.28 0.14
C PHE A 169 5.52 20.79 0.87
N VAL A 170 5.72 21.60 1.91
CA VAL A 170 4.62 22.23 2.66
C VAL A 170 3.88 23.26 1.81
N ARG A 171 4.61 24.19 1.17
CA ARG A 171 4.02 25.29 0.39
C ARG A 171 3.23 24.80 -0.82
N GLU A 172 3.74 23.78 -1.50
CA GLU A 172 3.20 23.24 -2.75
C GLU A 172 2.35 21.98 -2.52
N ARG A 173 2.10 21.61 -1.26
CA ARG A 173 1.22 20.50 -0.84
C ARG A 173 1.56 19.18 -1.52
N TRP A 174 2.84 18.80 -1.47
CA TRP A 174 3.29 17.51 -1.99
C TRP A 174 2.67 16.36 -1.19
N SER A 175 2.19 15.33 -1.89
CA SER A 175 1.65 14.14 -1.24
C SER A 175 2.77 13.37 -0.51
N ASN A 176 2.38 12.49 0.40
CA ASN A 176 3.32 11.63 1.10
C ASN A 176 4.07 10.70 0.15
N ASP A 177 3.40 10.23 -0.92
CA ASP A 177 4.01 9.41 -1.97
C ASP A 177 5.04 10.20 -2.79
N ASP A 178 4.72 11.43 -3.21
CA ASP A 178 5.66 12.29 -3.94
C ASP A 178 6.91 12.59 -3.09
N GLN A 179 6.73 12.80 -1.79
CA GLN A 179 7.83 12.99 -0.84
C GLN A 179 8.67 11.72 -0.67
N ALA A 180 8.04 10.56 -0.53
CA ALA A 180 8.74 9.27 -0.43
C ALA A 180 9.57 9.01 -1.69
N ASP A 181 8.99 9.16 -2.89
CA ASP A 181 9.69 9.03 -4.18
C ASP A 181 10.87 10.01 -4.26
N TYR A 182 10.69 11.24 -3.79
CA TYR A 182 11.76 12.23 -3.74
C TYR A 182 12.90 11.78 -2.84
N TYR A 183 12.62 11.34 -1.62
CA TYR A 183 13.64 10.91 -0.66
C TYR A 183 14.41 9.71 -1.17
N THR A 184 13.72 8.73 -1.76
CA THR A 184 14.35 7.53 -2.33
C THR A 184 15.28 7.86 -3.49
N ILE A 185 14.84 8.67 -4.48
CA ILE A 185 15.69 9.05 -5.61
C ILE A 185 16.86 9.94 -5.13
N SER A 186 16.58 10.89 -4.23
CA SER A 186 17.59 11.81 -3.69
C SER A 186 18.67 11.08 -2.90
N ARG A 187 18.30 10.05 -2.14
CA ARG A 187 19.23 9.16 -1.44
C ARG A 187 20.23 8.53 -2.42
N ASP A 188 19.74 7.95 -3.51
CA ASP A 188 20.59 7.27 -4.50
C ASP A 188 21.55 8.27 -5.19
N ILE A 189 21.06 9.47 -5.51
CA ILE A 189 21.90 10.56 -6.08
C ILE A 189 22.96 11.02 -5.06
N LEU A 190 22.58 11.15 -3.80
CA LEU A 190 23.44 11.62 -2.72
C LEU A 190 24.52 10.61 -2.37
N GLN A 191 24.19 9.32 -2.38
CA GLN A 191 25.14 8.22 -2.25
C GLN A 191 26.18 8.24 -3.36
N ALA A 192 25.74 8.43 -4.61
CA ALA A 192 26.59 8.48 -5.79
C ALA A 192 27.56 9.67 -5.73
N ALA A 193 27.06 10.89 -5.53
CA ALA A 193 27.90 12.05 -5.29
C ALA A 193 27.14 13.23 -4.63
N PRO A 194 27.60 13.74 -3.48
CA PRO A 194 26.99 14.93 -2.86
C PRO A 194 27.02 16.18 -3.76
N SER A 195 28.04 16.30 -4.61
CA SER A 195 28.16 17.40 -5.58
C SER A 195 27.20 17.30 -6.76
N LEU A 196 26.77 16.08 -7.10
CA LEU A 196 25.69 15.86 -8.06
C LEU A 196 24.35 16.28 -7.45
N PHE A 197 24.07 15.83 -6.22
CA PHE A 197 22.84 16.20 -5.51
C PHE A 197 22.69 17.72 -5.33
N SER A 198 23.77 18.43 -4.98
CA SER A 198 23.73 19.90 -4.88
C SER A 198 23.39 20.58 -6.21
N SER A 199 23.75 19.97 -7.35
CA SER A 199 23.42 20.50 -8.68
C SER A 199 21.94 20.29 -9.00
N PHE A 200 21.33 19.18 -8.56
CA PHE A 200 19.87 18.99 -8.63
C PHE A 200 19.11 20.01 -7.79
N LEU A 201 19.52 20.20 -6.53
CA LEU A 201 18.89 21.16 -5.64
C LEU A 201 18.91 22.58 -6.24
N ALA A 202 20.04 22.98 -6.84
CA ALA A 202 20.15 24.27 -7.53
C ALA A 202 19.22 24.39 -8.75
N GLN A 203 18.92 23.29 -9.45
CA GLN A 203 17.94 23.31 -10.54
C GLN A 203 16.51 23.32 -10.03
N PHE A 204 16.19 22.54 -9.01
CA PHE A 204 14.86 22.52 -8.42
C PHE A 204 14.42 23.91 -7.97
N GLN A 205 15.34 24.71 -7.43
CA GLN A 205 15.07 26.10 -7.05
C GLN A 205 14.61 26.99 -8.21
N LYS A 206 15.01 26.69 -9.45
CA LYS A 206 14.66 27.47 -10.64
C LYS A 206 13.35 27.01 -11.29
N LEU A 207 12.92 25.78 -11.01
CA LEU A 207 11.71 25.21 -11.60
C LEU A 207 10.45 25.75 -10.89
N SER A 208 9.47 26.13 -11.70
CA SER A 208 8.11 26.44 -11.22
C SER A 208 7.49 25.20 -10.52
N PRO A 209 6.42 25.35 -9.72
CA PRO A 209 5.75 24.20 -9.10
C PRO A 209 5.30 23.14 -10.13
N SER A 210 4.73 23.56 -11.26
CA SER A 210 4.32 22.64 -12.33
C SER A 210 5.50 21.96 -13.00
N ASP A 211 6.59 22.70 -13.26
CA ASP A 211 7.78 22.13 -13.90
C ASP A 211 8.54 21.20 -12.96
N LEU A 212 8.59 21.51 -11.67
CA LEU A 212 9.20 20.63 -10.67
C LEU A 212 8.41 19.32 -10.55
N LYS A 213 7.08 19.39 -10.53
CA LYS A 213 6.24 18.19 -10.53
C LYS A 213 6.47 17.36 -11.79
N ARG A 214 6.48 18.01 -12.96
CA ARG A 214 6.80 17.34 -14.23
C ARG A 214 8.21 16.74 -14.25
N PHE A 215 9.19 17.44 -13.69
CA PHE A 215 10.56 16.95 -13.57
C PHE A 215 10.62 15.71 -12.67
N HIS A 216 9.96 15.78 -11.51
CA HIS A 216 9.87 14.69 -10.54
C HIS A 216 9.25 13.43 -11.18
N GLU A 217 8.20 13.59 -11.97
CA GLU A 217 7.51 12.47 -12.63
C GLU A 217 8.27 11.93 -13.85
N GLN A 218 8.90 12.78 -14.67
CA GLN A 218 9.37 12.40 -16.01
C GLN A 218 10.90 12.32 -16.18
N VAL A 219 11.67 13.02 -15.34
CA VAL A 219 13.14 13.13 -15.49
C VAL A 219 13.86 12.50 -14.32
N PHE A 220 13.38 12.73 -13.10
CA PHE A 220 14.03 12.26 -11.88
C PHE A 220 14.20 10.72 -11.83
N PRO A 221 13.22 9.90 -12.26
CA PRO A 221 13.39 8.46 -12.37
C PRO A 221 14.44 8.05 -13.40
N LEU A 222 14.59 8.79 -14.52
CA LEU A 222 15.59 8.52 -15.54
C LEU A 222 17.02 8.79 -15.05
N VAL A 223 17.19 9.76 -14.16
CA VAL A 223 18.47 10.02 -13.51
C VAL A 223 18.82 8.87 -12.57
N ARG A 224 17.88 8.46 -11.71
CA ARG A 224 18.06 7.30 -10.83
C ARG A 224 18.45 6.07 -11.65
N ALA A 225 17.75 5.87 -12.76
CA ALA A 225 18.05 4.83 -13.71
C ALA A 225 19.50 4.93 -14.22
N GLN A 226 19.89 6.08 -14.74
CA GLN A 226 21.25 6.26 -15.24
C GLN A 226 22.33 5.99 -14.18
N LEU A 227 22.10 6.38 -12.92
CA LEU A 227 23.00 6.03 -11.81
C LEU A 227 23.08 4.51 -11.60
N ALA A 228 21.97 3.79 -11.58
CA ALA A 228 21.97 2.34 -11.40
C ALA A 228 22.70 1.58 -12.53
N VAL A 229 22.70 2.12 -13.75
CA VAL A 229 23.48 1.60 -14.89
C VAL A 229 24.97 1.93 -14.75
N LEU A 230 25.31 3.11 -14.24
CA LEU A 230 26.69 3.52 -13.99
C LEU A 230 27.33 2.82 -12.78
N ALA A 231 26.52 2.33 -11.84
CA ALA A 231 26.98 1.68 -10.62
C ALA A 231 27.62 0.30 -10.89
N THR A 232 28.79 0.06 -10.35
CA THR A 232 29.38 -1.27 -10.16
C THR A 232 29.19 -1.66 -8.71
N VAL A 233 28.52 -2.78 -8.44
CA VAL A 233 28.26 -3.22 -7.06
C VAL A 233 29.42 -4.08 -6.58
N ASP A 234 30.03 -3.69 -5.46
CA ASP A 234 31.00 -4.54 -4.77
C ASP A 234 30.29 -5.76 -4.18
N GLN A 235 30.67 -6.97 -4.60
CA GLN A 235 30.01 -8.20 -4.19
C GLN A 235 30.18 -8.54 -2.70
N ARG A 236 31.18 -7.95 -2.02
CA ARG A 236 31.43 -8.21 -0.59
C ARG A 236 30.66 -7.24 0.31
N THR A 237 30.55 -5.98 -0.10
CA THR A 237 29.92 -4.92 0.71
C THR A 237 28.51 -4.58 0.27
N GLY A 238 28.13 -4.95 -0.96
CA GLY A 238 26.86 -4.53 -1.58
C GLY A 238 26.84 -3.05 -1.96
N GLU A 239 27.94 -2.31 -1.78
CA GLU A 239 27.98 -0.87 -2.04
C GLU A 239 28.18 -0.57 -3.53
N ALA A 240 27.44 0.42 -4.04
CA ALA A 240 27.59 0.93 -5.39
C ALA A 240 28.82 1.82 -5.52
N GLN A 241 29.70 1.49 -6.46
CA GLN A 241 30.85 2.28 -6.89
C GLN A 241 30.57 2.92 -8.25
N TYR A 242 31.08 4.12 -8.47
CA TYR A 242 30.80 4.92 -9.67
C TYR A 242 32.09 5.44 -10.29
N ASP A 243 32.13 5.48 -11.62
CA ASP A 243 33.18 6.17 -12.37
C ASP A 243 33.02 7.70 -12.20
N GLU A 244 34.07 8.37 -11.69
CA GLU A 244 34.04 9.80 -11.41
C GLU A 244 33.77 10.63 -12.68
N GLN A 245 34.34 10.23 -13.83
CA GLN A 245 34.14 10.96 -15.08
C GLN A 245 32.69 10.87 -15.57
N ALA A 246 32.05 9.71 -15.43
CA ALA A 246 30.64 9.54 -15.71
C ALA A 246 29.75 10.40 -14.80
N LEU A 247 30.05 10.48 -13.50
CA LEU A 247 29.33 11.35 -12.57
C LEU A 247 29.50 12.84 -12.90
N VAL A 248 30.71 13.26 -13.31
CA VAL A 248 30.97 14.64 -13.76
C VAL A 248 30.16 14.98 -15.02
N ARG A 249 30.06 14.06 -15.99
CA ARG A 249 29.21 14.25 -17.18
C ARG A 249 27.74 14.42 -16.81
N LEU A 250 27.20 13.50 -16.00
CA LEU A 250 25.81 13.59 -15.53
C LEU A 250 25.56 14.90 -14.78
N ARG A 251 26.48 15.31 -13.91
CA ARG A 251 26.40 16.60 -13.19
C ARG A 251 26.35 17.78 -14.16
N ARG A 252 27.17 17.77 -15.21
CA ARG A 252 27.18 18.83 -16.22
C ARG A 252 25.86 18.89 -16.99
N MET A 253 25.29 17.75 -17.38
CA MET A 253 23.97 17.69 -18.04
C MET A 253 22.88 18.36 -17.21
N ILE A 254 22.86 18.06 -15.91
CA ILE A 254 21.87 18.64 -14.99
C ILE A 254 22.12 20.14 -14.78
N ARG A 255 23.37 20.55 -14.63
CA ARG A 255 23.71 21.97 -14.42
C ARG A 255 23.41 22.83 -15.66
N ASP A 256 23.65 22.27 -16.85
CA ASP A 256 23.51 22.97 -18.12
C ASP A 256 22.08 22.78 -18.70
N MET A 257 21.17 22.15 -17.94
CA MET A 257 19.76 21.95 -18.32
C MET A 257 19.07 23.30 -18.53
N THR A 258 18.56 23.49 -19.75
CA THR A 258 17.72 24.63 -20.16
C THR A 258 16.32 24.19 -20.60
N ASP A 259 16.20 22.95 -21.10
CA ASP A 259 14.95 22.34 -21.55
C ASP A 259 14.84 20.90 -21.02
N MET A 260 13.70 20.55 -20.41
CA MET A 260 13.47 19.23 -19.82
C MET A 260 13.32 18.13 -20.88
N GLY A 261 12.78 18.45 -22.05
CA GLY A 261 12.63 17.50 -23.16
C GLY A 261 14.00 17.09 -23.72
N ALA A 262 14.88 18.06 -23.93
CA ALA A 262 16.25 17.84 -24.38
C ALA A 262 17.06 17.03 -23.35
N LEU A 263 16.97 17.37 -22.05
CA LEU A 263 17.63 16.59 -21.00
C LEU A 263 17.11 15.14 -20.99
N ARG A 264 15.80 14.95 -21.06
CA ARG A 264 15.18 13.62 -21.12
C ARG A 264 15.70 12.81 -22.30
N GLN A 265 15.76 13.40 -23.49
CA GLN A 265 16.29 12.74 -24.69
C GLN A 265 17.78 12.37 -24.53
N GLN A 266 18.57 13.27 -23.94
CA GLN A 266 19.99 13.02 -23.70
C GLN A 266 20.21 11.88 -22.69
N LEU A 267 19.47 11.86 -21.57
CA LEU A 267 19.53 10.79 -20.58
C LEU A 267 19.17 9.43 -21.22
N VAL A 268 18.10 9.37 -22.03
CA VAL A 268 17.70 8.16 -22.75
C VAL A 268 18.80 7.70 -23.72
N SER A 269 19.41 8.62 -24.46
CA SER A 269 20.51 8.30 -25.38
C SER A 269 21.74 7.75 -24.66
N GLU A 270 22.14 8.34 -23.53
CA GLU A 270 23.30 7.87 -22.77
C GLU A 270 23.03 6.53 -22.10
N MET A 271 21.84 6.35 -21.52
CA MET A 271 21.42 5.06 -20.97
C MET A 271 21.49 3.99 -22.05
N THR A 272 20.99 4.27 -23.26
CA THR A 272 21.01 3.30 -24.38
C THR A 272 22.41 2.75 -24.68
N GLU A 273 23.42 3.62 -24.83
CA GLU A 273 24.79 3.18 -25.08
C GLU A 273 25.37 2.38 -23.91
N LYS A 274 25.01 2.77 -22.68
CA LYS A 274 25.38 2.01 -21.49
C LYS A 274 24.65 0.67 -21.41
N PHE A 275 23.42 0.57 -21.88
CA PHE A 275 22.69 -0.68 -21.95
C PHE A 275 23.34 -1.66 -22.96
N LYS A 276 23.78 -1.17 -24.12
CA LYS A 276 24.56 -1.97 -25.08
C LYS A 276 25.78 -2.60 -24.43
N THR A 277 26.56 -1.77 -23.73
CA THR A 277 27.85 -2.20 -23.16
C THR A 277 27.69 -3.03 -21.88
N ARG A 278 26.73 -2.70 -21.01
CA ARG A 278 26.51 -3.38 -19.72
C ARG A 278 25.75 -4.70 -19.88
N PHE A 279 24.65 -4.68 -20.62
CA PHE A 279 23.78 -5.85 -20.80
C PHE A 279 24.11 -6.64 -22.08
N GLY A 280 25.08 -6.16 -22.86
CA GLY A 280 25.51 -6.81 -24.09
C GLY A 280 24.42 -6.81 -25.17
N ILE A 281 23.52 -5.83 -25.20
CA ILE A 281 22.43 -5.78 -26.20
C ILE A 281 23.00 -5.27 -27.52
N THR A 282 22.99 -6.11 -28.56
CA THR A 282 23.52 -5.79 -29.90
C THR A 282 22.47 -5.16 -30.81
N LYS A 283 21.19 -5.53 -30.63
CA LYS A 283 20.08 -5.03 -31.45
C LYS A 283 19.26 -3.99 -30.68
N ILE A 284 19.54 -2.72 -30.96
CA ILE A 284 18.83 -1.59 -30.38
C ILE A 284 18.14 -0.80 -31.49
N PRO A 285 16.87 -0.40 -31.32
CA PRO A 285 16.18 0.48 -32.26
C PRO A 285 16.94 1.78 -32.51
N ALA A 286 16.98 2.24 -33.75
CA ALA A 286 17.61 3.53 -34.10
C ALA A 286 16.89 4.72 -33.44
N GLN A 287 15.59 4.59 -33.16
CA GLN A 287 14.77 5.58 -32.47
C GLN A 287 13.93 4.92 -31.37
N PHE A 288 13.79 5.60 -30.24
CA PHE A 288 13.01 5.12 -29.10
C PHE A 288 11.58 5.66 -29.17
N THR A 289 10.60 4.76 -29.05
CA THR A 289 9.21 5.10 -28.81
C THR A 289 8.99 5.39 -27.33
N PRO A 290 7.86 6.01 -26.94
CA PRO A 290 7.50 6.16 -25.53
C PRO A 290 7.51 4.83 -24.76
N GLU A 291 7.06 3.74 -25.39
CA GLU A 291 7.07 2.40 -24.78
C GLU A 291 8.50 1.89 -24.55
N HIS A 292 9.42 2.09 -25.50
CA HIS A 292 10.82 1.73 -25.26
C HIS A 292 11.42 2.51 -24.09
N VAL A 293 11.08 3.78 -23.93
CA VAL A 293 11.51 4.60 -22.78
C VAL A 293 10.90 4.08 -21.48
N ARG A 294 9.63 3.65 -21.50
CA ARG A 294 8.96 2.99 -20.37
C ARG A 294 9.69 1.70 -19.98
N SER A 295 10.01 0.82 -20.94
CA SER A 295 10.76 -0.42 -20.68
C SER A 295 12.15 -0.17 -20.11
N LEU A 296 12.88 0.84 -20.63
CA LEU A 296 14.16 1.25 -20.07
C LEU A 296 14.00 1.72 -18.61
N THR A 297 13.01 2.57 -18.35
CA THR A 297 12.75 3.12 -17.01
C THR A 297 12.43 2.00 -16.02
N ASN A 298 11.52 1.10 -16.37
CA ASN A 298 11.09 0.00 -15.52
C ASN A 298 12.20 -1.02 -15.28
N SER A 299 12.93 -1.41 -16.33
CA SER A 299 14.08 -2.31 -16.19
C SER A 299 15.13 -1.70 -15.27
N THR A 300 15.37 -0.41 -15.36
CA THR A 300 16.38 0.22 -14.53
C THR A 300 15.93 0.46 -13.09
N MET A 301 14.66 0.80 -12.89
CA MET A 301 14.06 0.88 -11.56
C MET A 301 14.16 -0.48 -10.87
N TYR A 302 13.81 -1.55 -11.59
CA TYR A 302 13.96 -2.91 -11.11
C TYR A 302 15.43 -3.24 -10.77
N LEU A 303 16.37 -2.89 -11.66
CA LEU A 303 17.81 -3.04 -11.41
C LEU A 303 18.30 -2.31 -10.15
N ALA A 304 17.81 -1.10 -9.91
CA ALA A 304 18.18 -0.26 -8.77
C ALA A 304 17.71 -0.86 -7.44
N ASN A 305 16.60 -1.58 -7.47
CA ASN A 305 15.99 -2.16 -6.29
C ASN A 305 16.38 -3.63 -6.07
N MET A 306 16.81 -4.34 -7.11
CA MET A 306 17.08 -5.78 -7.14
C MET A 306 17.91 -6.27 -5.94
N HIS A 307 17.34 -7.21 -5.19
CA HIS A 307 17.93 -7.84 -4.04
C HIS A 307 18.99 -8.84 -4.45
N SER A 308 20.12 -8.83 -3.72
CA SER A 308 21.26 -9.72 -3.98
C SER A 308 21.64 -9.72 -5.46
N ARG A 309 21.75 -8.51 -6.04
CA ARG A 309 22.09 -8.25 -7.45
C ARG A 309 23.34 -9.04 -7.85
N SER A 310 23.22 -9.83 -8.92
CA SER A 310 24.29 -10.69 -9.43
C SER A 310 24.39 -10.58 -10.95
N ALA A 311 25.53 -11.00 -11.51
CA ALA A 311 25.74 -10.98 -12.96
C ALA A 311 24.67 -11.77 -13.73
N ALA A 312 24.24 -12.93 -13.20
CA ALA A 312 23.18 -13.74 -13.81
C ALA A 312 21.82 -13.04 -13.83
N LYS A 313 21.44 -12.38 -12.72
CA LYS A 313 20.19 -11.61 -12.64
C LYS A 313 20.21 -10.39 -13.56
N GLU A 314 21.35 -9.69 -13.64
CA GLU A 314 21.54 -8.59 -14.58
C GLU A 314 21.45 -9.07 -16.04
N GLN A 315 22.06 -10.21 -16.37
CA GLN A 315 21.98 -10.79 -17.72
C GLN A 315 20.53 -11.14 -18.10
N LEU A 316 19.76 -11.73 -17.18
CA LEU A 316 18.36 -12.04 -17.43
C LEU A 316 17.51 -10.77 -17.61
N LEU A 317 17.72 -9.76 -16.76
CA LEU A 317 17.05 -8.47 -16.93
C LEU A 317 17.44 -7.80 -18.27
N GLY A 318 18.70 -7.92 -18.67
CA GLY A 318 19.19 -7.48 -19.98
C GLY A 318 18.50 -8.19 -21.14
N TRP A 319 18.23 -9.49 -21.00
CA TRP A 319 17.44 -10.25 -21.95
C TRP A 319 16.00 -9.74 -22.03
N TYR A 320 15.34 -9.53 -20.89
CA TYR A 320 13.97 -9.00 -20.87
C TYR A 320 13.88 -7.62 -21.49
N LEU A 321 14.84 -6.74 -21.20
CA LEU A 321 14.91 -5.44 -21.85
C LEU A 321 15.12 -5.57 -23.36
N ALA A 322 16.04 -6.44 -23.81
CA ALA A 322 16.28 -6.67 -25.23
C ALA A 322 15.01 -7.14 -25.96
N LEU A 323 14.24 -8.03 -25.34
CA LEU A 323 12.94 -8.48 -25.86
C LEU A 323 11.93 -7.34 -25.92
N GLN A 324 11.81 -6.55 -24.85
CA GLN A 324 10.87 -5.44 -24.75
C GLN A 324 11.13 -4.37 -25.81
N ILE A 325 12.38 -3.89 -25.96
CA ILE A 325 12.71 -2.84 -26.94
C ILE A 325 12.67 -3.33 -28.40
N ASN A 326 12.62 -4.64 -28.64
CA ASN A 326 12.50 -5.23 -29.97
C ASN A 326 11.09 -5.82 -30.24
N GLY A 327 10.12 -5.62 -29.34
CA GLY A 327 8.76 -6.14 -29.49
C GLY A 327 8.67 -7.67 -29.51
N GLN A 328 9.60 -8.36 -28.86
CA GLN A 328 9.70 -9.83 -28.83
C GLN A 328 9.30 -10.44 -27.47
N TRP A 329 8.86 -9.61 -26.51
CA TRP A 329 8.42 -10.08 -25.20
C TRP A 329 7.29 -11.10 -25.31
N ASP A 330 6.25 -10.80 -26.08
CA ASP A 330 5.12 -11.71 -26.21
C ASP A 330 5.51 -12.99 -26.96
N ALA A 331 6.39 -12.90 -27.96
CA ALA A 331 6.92 -14.07 -28.67
C ALA A 331 7.67 -15.00 -27.70
N TYR A 332 8.53 -14.43 -26.85
CA TYR A 332 9.23 -15.17 -25.80
C TYR A 332 8.25 -15.84 -24.82
N ARG A 333 7.23 -15.11 -24.39
CA ARG A 333 6.17 -15.62 -23.49
C ARG A 333 5.36 -16.73 -24.11
N ARG A 334 5.06 -16.64 -25.41
CA ARG A 334 4.39 -17.67 -26.22
C ARG A 334 5.27 -18.87 -26.58
N GLY A 335 6.53 -18.90 -26.13
CA GLY A 335 7.44 -20.02 -26.42
C GLY A 335 7.89 -20.09 -27.89
N GLU A 336 7.76 -18.98 -28.63
CA GLU A 336 8.23 -18.93 -30.02
C GLU A 336 9.76 -19.06 -30.07
N PRO A 337 10.31 -19.69 -31.13
CA PRO A 337 11.75 -19.85 -31.27
C PRO A 337 12.41 -18.48 -31.45
N LEU A 338 13.21 -18.08 -30.47
CA LEU A 338 14.03 -16.87 -30.51
C LEU A 338 15.50 -17.26 -30.43
N ASN A 339 16.34 -16.62 -31.25
CA ASN A 339 17.79 -16.80 -31.20
C ASN A 339 18.43 -15.68 -30.38
N PRO A 340 18.97 -15.93 -29.17
CA PRO A 340 19.59 -14.89 -28.35
C PRO A 340 20.77 -14.18 -29.04
N ALA A 341 21.46 -14.84 -29.96
CA ALA A 341 22.59 -14.26 -30.70
C ALA A 341 22.17 -13.09 -31.62
N ASP A 342 20.88 -13.00 -31.98
CA ASP A 342 20.36 -11.89 -32.78
C ASP A 342 20.22 -10.59 -31.96
N TYR A 343 20.23 -10.69 -30.63
CA TYR A 343 19.92 -9.59 -29.71
C TYR A 343 21.05 -9.28 -28.73
N LEU A 344 21.92 -10.24 -28.43
CA LEU A 344 22.93 -10.16 -27.40
C LEU A 344 24.34 -10.45 -27.93
N THR A 345 25.36 -10.02 -27.17
CA THR A 345 26.76 -10.38 -27.39
C THR A 345 26.96 -11.90 -27.23
N PRO A 346 28.00 -12.50 -27.85
CA PRO A 346 28.19 -13.95 -27.86
C PRO A 346 28.16 -14.60 -26.46
N ASP A 347 28.81 -14.00 -25.47
CA ASP A 347 28.86 -14.53 -24.10
C ASP A 347 27.48 -14.51 -23.41
N ASN A 348 26.76 -13.39 -23.54
CA ASN A 348 25.42 -13.25 -22.98
C ASN A 348 24.41 -14.12 -23.73
N ALA A 349 24.52 -14.21 -25.05
CA ALA A 349 23.70 -15.09 -25.88
C ALA A 349 23.85 -16.56 -25.44
N LYS A 350 25.08 -17.04 -25.17
CA LYS A 350 25.33 -18.40 -24.69
C LYS A 350 24.64 -18.68 -23.34
N ALA A 351 24.72 -17.74 -22.40
CA ALA A 351 24.06 -17.85 -21.10
C ALA A 351 22.52 -17.89 -21.26
N VAL A 352 21.96 -16.98 -22.05
CA VAL A 352 20.51 -16.92 -22.31
C VAL A 352 20.00 -18.14 -23.07
N THR A 353 20.74 -18.68 -24.04
CA THR A 353 20.39 -19.94 -24.72
C THR A 353 20.29 -21.10 -23.74
N THR A 354 21.19 -21.15 -22.76
CA THR A 354 21.13 -22.18 -21.69
C THR A 354 19.88 -22.02 -20.85
N LEU A 355 19.55 -20.79 -20.47
CA LEU A 355 18.35 -20.45 -19.69
C LEU A 355 17.06 -20.74 -20.48
N MET A 356 17.00 -20.41 -21.76
CA MET A 356 15.84 -20.70 -22.62
C MET A 356 15.58 -22.21 -22.73
N ARG A 357 16.64 -23.01 -22.87
CA ARG A 357 16.53 -24.47 -22.89
C ARG A 357 16.02 -25.01 -21.54
N GLN A 358 16.52 -24.48 -20.42
CA GLN A 358 16.02 -24.84 -19.09
C GLN A 358 14.55 -24.46 -18.92
N ARG A 359 14.15 -23.27 -19.36
CA ARG A 359 12.77 -22.81 -19.32
C ARG A 359 11.83 -23.72 -20.11
N GLU A 360 12.24 -24.16 -21.30
CA GLU A 360 11.46 -25.11 -22.10
C GLU A 360 11.32 -26.47 -21.39
N GLN A 361 12.41 -26.97 -20.80
CA GLN A 361 12.42 -28.25 -20.06
C GLN A 361 11.57 -28.23 -18.79
N LEU A 362 11.55 -27.10 -18.09
CA LEU A 362 10.85 -26.94 -16.81
C LEU A 362 9.41 -26.43 -16.97
N SER A 363 9.00 -26.04 -18.18
CA SER A 363 7.67 -25.47 -18.39
C SER A 363 6.58 -26.50 -18.07
N PRO A 364 5.59 -26.15 -17.24
CA PRO A 364 4.48 -27.05 -16.98
C PRO A 364 3.45 -27.07 -18.11
N VAL A 365 3.56 -26.16 -19.10
CA VAL A 365 2.59 -25.99 -20.20
C VAL A 365 3.00 -26.86 -21.38
N THR A 366 2.64 -28.15 -21.32
CA THR A 366 2.93 -29.13 -22.37
C THR A 366 1.66 -29.67 -23.00
N ALA A 367 1.76 -30.16 -24.24
CA ALA A 367 0.64 -30.75 -24.97
C ALA A 367 0.04 -31.97 -24.23
N GLU A 368 0.91 -32.80 -23.63
CA GLU A 368 0.53 -33.97 -22.84
C GLU A 368 -0.32 -33.59 -21.62
N ARG A 369 0.13 -32.62 -20.81
CA ARG A 369 -0.60 -32.18 -19.60
C ARG A 369 -1.91 -31.47 -19.93
N LEU A 370 -1.99 -30.85 -21.11
CA LEU A 370 -3.19 -30.19 -21.60
C LEU A 370 -4.14 -31.15 -22.34
N HIS A 371 -3.72 -32.40 -22.59
CA HIS A 371 -4.45 -33.37 -23.43
C HIS A 371 -4.84 -32.81 -24.81
N ILE A 372 -3.92 -32.07 -25.44
CA ILE A 372 -4.08 -31.55 -26.80
C ILE A 372 -2.98 -32.09 -27.70
N ASP A 373 -3.19 -32.02 -29.01
CA ASP A 373 -2.17 -32.35 -30.00
C ASP A 373 -1.00 -31.34 -29.95
N GLY A 374 0.22 -31.81 -30.16
CA GLY A 374 1.43 -30.99 -30.07
C GLY A 374 1.48 -29.81 -31.05
N ASP A 375 0.91 -29.98 -32.24
CA ASP A 375 0.80 -28.93 -33.27
C ASP A 375 -0.19 -27.80 -32.87
N ARG A 376 -1.07 -28.07 -31.90
CA ARG A 376 -2.04 -27.12 -31.36
C ARG A 376 -1.53 -26.33 -30.15
N LEU A 377 -0.43 -26.77 -29.53
CA LEU A 377 0.19 -26.10 -28.38
C LEU A 377 0.56 -24.62 -28.67
N PRO A 378 1.11 -24.23 -29.83
CA PRO A 378 1.41 -22.82 -30.12
C PRO A 378 0.16 -21.93 -30.13
N VAL A 379 -0.97 -22.44 -30.63
CA VAL A 379 -2.25 -21.73 -30.61
C VAL A 379 -2.76 -21.60 -29.18
N PHE A 380 -2.64 -22.66 -28.37
CA PHE A 380 -2.99 -22.63 -26.96
C PHE A 380 -2.16 -21.59 -26.20
N GLN A 381 -0.83 -21.60 -26.37
CA GLN A 381 0.07 -20.65 -25.73
C GLN A 381 -0.23 -19.21 -26.15
N THR A 382 -0.56 -18.98 -27.43
CA THR A 382 -0.98 -17.64 -27.90
C THR A 382 -2.20 -17.12 -27.14
N MET A 383 -3.23 -17.95 -26.97
CA MET A 383 -4.44 -17.58 -26.22
C MET A 383 -4.16 -17.44 -24.72
N LEU A 384 -3.35 -18.34 -24.15
CA LEU A 384 -2.94 -18.30 -22.75
C LEU A 384 -2.18 -17.00 -22.42
N GLN A 385 -1.33 -16.52 -23.32
CA GLN A 385 -0.58 -15.27 -23.17
C GLN A 385 -1.34 -14.03 -23.67
N THR A 386 -2.63 -14.10 -24.03
CA THR A 386 -3.37 -12.88 -24.43
C THR A 386 -3.86 -12.14 -23.20
N GLU A 387 -3.57 -10.84 -23.04
CA GLU A 387 -4.08 -10.06 -21.89
C GLU A 387 -5.61 -10.11 -21.79
N THR A 388 -6.14 -10.17 -20.56
CA THR A 388 -7.58 -10.31 -20.33
C THR A 388 -8.07 -9.26 -19.34
N PRO A 389 -8.84 -8.25 -19.79
CA PRO A 389 -9.46 -7.27 -18.90
C PRO A 389 -10.90 -7.64 -18.51
N ASN A 390 -11.30 -7.22 -17.31
CA ASN A 390 -12.66 -7.23 -16.82
C ASN A 390 -13.01 -5.90 -16.17
N ILE A 391 -14.13 -5.30 -16.58
CA ILE A 391 -14.65 -4.06 -16.01
C ILE A 391 -15.92 -4.42 -15.24
N ALA A 392 -15.98 -4.04 -13.97
CA ALA A 392 -17.13 -4.27 -13.11
C ALA A 392 -17.40 -3.05 -12.21
N LEU A 393 -18.63 -2.93 -11.73
CA LEU A 393 -19.09 -1.84 -10.87
C LEU A 393 -19.29 -2.41 -9.45
N GLY A 394 -18.58 -1.90 -8.42
CA GLY A 394 -18.68 -2.45 -7.06
C GLY A 394 -18.16 -1.59 -5.91
N ASP A 395 -18.48 -2.00 -4.68
CA ASP A 395 -18.21 -1.27 -3.42
C ASP A 395 -16.82 -1.58 -2.82
N VAL A 396 -16.23 -0.56 -2.20
CA VAL A 396 -14.82 -0.55 -1.72
C VAL A 396 -14.70 -0.41 -0.17
N GLU A 397 -15.75 -0.04 0.59
CA GLU A 397 -15.69 0.25 2.07
C GLU A 397 -16.90 -0.31 2.90
N THR A 398 -16.71 -0.66 4.20
CA THR A 398 -17.76 -1.16 5.15
C THR A 398 -18.38 -0.05 6.04
N ILE A 399 -19.58 -0.27 6.63
CA ILE A 399 -20.34 0.77 7.37
C ILE A 399 -19.68 1.20 8.69
N ASP A 400 -19.03 0.29 9.41
CA ASP A 400 -18.34 0.56 10.67
C ASP A 400 -17.09 1.44 10.46
N VAL A 401 -16.35 1.19 9.37
CA VAL A 401 -15.20 2.01 8.95
C VAL A 401 -15.66 3.39 8.52
N ARG A 402 -16.74 3.46 7.73
CA ARG A 402 -17.30 4.73 7.25
C ARG A 402 -17.81 5.61 8.40
N LEU A 403 -18.59 5.05 9.32
CA LEU A 403 -19.12 5.78 10.49
C LEU A 403 -17.98 6.17 11.44
N GLY A 404 -17.02 5.26 11.68
CA GLY A 404 -15.85 5.52 12.51
C GLY A 404 -15.02 6.70 12.01
N ASN A 405 -14.77 6.79 10.69
CA ASN A 405 -14.03 7.90 10.09
C ASN A 405 -14.77 9.24 10.24
N VAL A 406 -16.09 9.26 10.08
CA VAL A 406 -16.91 10.47 10.27
C VAL A 406 -16.88 10.92 11.74
N ILE A 407 -17.06 9.98 12.68
CA ILE A 407 -17.02 10.25 14.13
C ILE A 407 -15.66 10.80 14.56
N ALA A 408 -14.57 10.16 14.14
CA ALA A 408 -13.21 10.60 14.48
C ALA A 408 -12.95 12.04 14.02
N ASN A 409 -13.34 12.38 12.79
CA ASN A 409 -13.17 13.75 12.26
C ASN A 409 -14.05 14.76 13.01
N LEU A 410 -15.24 14.39 13.46
CA LEU A 410 -16.10 15.27 14.25
C LEU A 410 -15.53 15.55 15.63
N HIS A 411 -15.02 14.53 16.32
CA HIS A 411 -14.37 14.72 17.63
C HIS A 411 -13.10 15.58 17.55
N THR A 412 -12.36 15.54 16.43
CA THR A 412 -11.23 16.47 16.28
C THR A 412 -11.67 17.93 16.40
N LEU A 413 -12.87 18.29 15.94
CA LEU A 413 -13.37 19.67 15.96
C LEU A 413 -13.79 20.15 17.36
N GLU A 414 -13.81 19.29 18.38
CA GLU A 414 -14.03 19.69 19.78
C GLU A 414 -12.77 20.26 20.44
N ASP A 415 -11.60 20.00 19.86
CA ASP A 415 -10.34 20.52 20.38
C ASP A 415 -10.31 22.05 20.30
N LEU A 416 -10.31 22.68 21.47
CA LEU A 416 -10.31 24.13 21.62
C LEU A 416 -9.03 24.77 21.07
N ASP A 417 -7.94 24.01 20.90
CA ASP A 417 -6.69 24.50 20.34
C ASP A 417 -6.72 24.59 18.80
N LEU A 418 -7.74 24.03 18.14
CA LEU A 418 -8.00 24.26 16.72
C LEU A 418 -8.55 25.65 16.41
N TYR A 419 -8.96 26.40 17.44
CA TYR A 419 -9.56 27.73 17.30
C TYR A 419 -8.56 28.81 17.75
N PRO A 420 -7.76 29.36 16.82
CA PRO A 420 -6.75 30.36 17.15
C PRO A 420 -7.36 31.71 17.56
N ASP A 421 -8.61 31.99 17.16
CA ASP A 421 -9.36 33.15 17.62
C ASP A 421 -9.91 32.89 19.04
N PRO A 422 -9.54 33.72 20.05
CA PRO A 422 -10.04 33.60 21.41
C PRO A 422 -11.57 33.60 21.51
N LEU A 423 -12.25 34.33 20.62
CA LEU A 423 -13.71 34.43 20.65
C LEU A 423 -14.38 33.15 20.14
N ASP A 424 -13.86 32.54 19.09
CA ASP A 424 -14.32 31.23 18.60
C ASP A 424 -14.01 30.12 19.61
N LYS A 425 -12.84 30.19 20.27
CA LYS A 425 -12.49 29.28 21.37
C LYS A 425 -13.49 29.38 22.51
N GLN A 426 -13.87 30.59 22.92
CA GLN A 426 -14.89 30.82 23.94
C GLN A 426 -16.28 30.33 23.50
N ARG A 427 -16.69 30.63 22.26
CA ARG A 427 -17.98 30.18 21.71
C ARG A 427 -18.07 28.66 21.69
N MET A 428 -17.03 27.99 21.17
CA MET A 428 -16.99 26.53 21.12
C MET A 428 -17.04 25.95 22.53
N HIS A 429 -16.27 26.51 23.47
CA HIS A 429 -16.29 26.06 24.86
C HIS A 429 -17.68 26.15 25.50
N VAL A 430 -18.37 27.29 25.34
CA VAL A 430 -19.72 27.50 25.86
C VAL A 430 -20.75 26.58 25.18
N LEU A 431 -20.60 26.34 23.87
CA LEU A 431 -21.46 25.42 23.14
C LEU A 431 -21.26 23.96 23.58
N LEU A 432 -20.03 23.52 23.84
CA LEU A 432 -19.75 22.20 24.38
C LEU A 432 -20.34 22.04 25.79
N GLU A 433 -20.20 23.06 26.64
CA GLU A 433 -20.66 23.05 28.02
C GLU A 433 -22.20 23.04 28.13
N PHE A 434 -22.90 23.88 27.37
CA PHE A 434 -24.35 24.07 27.53
C PHE A 434 -25.19 23.57 26.34
N GLY A 435 -24.60 23.46 25.16
CA GLY A 435 -25.29 23.08 23.93
C GLY A 435 -25.88 24.26 23.16
N SER A 436 -26.18 24.01 21.88
CA SER A 436 -26.68 25.04 20.96
C SER A 436 -28.02 25.66 21.39
N LYS A 437 -28.94 24.86 21.93
CA LYS A 437 -30.30 25.31 22.28
C LYS A 437 -30.35 26.24 23.51
N PRO A 438 -29.71 25.92 24.65
CA PRO A 438 -29.66 26.84 25.79
C PRO A 438 -28.91 28.14 25.46
N VAL A 439 -27.76 28.05 24.78
CA VAL A 439 -26.98 29.21 24.35
C VAL A 439 -27.80 30.09 23.41
N GLY A 440 -28.47 29.50 22.41
CA GLY A 440 -29.35 30.22 21.50
C GLY A 440 -30.56 30.86 22.20
N THR A 441 -31.13 30.19 23.21
CA THR A 441 -32.27 30.71 24.00
C THR A 441 -31.86 31.94 24.81
N VAL A 442 -30.70 31.88 25.45
CA VAL A 442 -30.15 32.99 26.25
C VAL A 442 -29.76 34.16 25.34
N ALA A 443 -29.07 33.90 24.23
CA ALA A 443 -28.75 34.93 23.25
C ALA A 443 -30.02 35.59 22.66
N ALA A 444 -31.11 34.83 22.46
CA ALA A 444 -32.38 35.37 21.99
C ALA A 444 -33.10 36.22 23.06
N LYS A 445 -33.08 35.80 24.34
CA LYS A 445 -33.67 36.56 25.44
C LYS A 445 -32.91 37.84 25.76
N LEU A 446 -31.58 37.79 25.78
CA LEU A 446 -30.71 38.97 25.94
C LEU A 446 -30.94 39.99 24.82
N TYR A 447 -31.03 39.53 23.57
CA TYR A 447 -31.37 40.40 22.43
C TYR A 447 -32.74 41.09 22.58
N ARG A 448 -33.72 40.41 23.20
CA ARG A 448 -35.09 40.90 23.39
C ARG A 448 -35.31 41.62 24.73
N GLY A 449 -34.30 41.72 25.59
CA GLY A 449 -34.43 42.30 26.93
C GLY A 449 -35.36 41.53 27.86
N ILE A 450 -35.47 40.21 27.70
CA ILE A 450 -36.32 39.34 28.53
C ILE A 450 -35.52 38.86 29.74
N GLU A 451 -36.13 38.88 30.93
CA GLU A 451 -35.50 38.38 32.16
C GLU A 451 -35.10 36.89 32.04
N LEU A 452 -33.92 36.57 32.56
CA LEU A 452 -33.36 35.23 32.57
C LEU A 452 -33.76 34.50 33.86
N THR A 453 -34.05 33.21 33.73
CA THR A 453 -34.15 32.32 34.90
C THR A 453 -32.78 32.10 35.53
N ALA A 454 -32.72 31.62 36.78
CA ALA A 454 -31.46 31.34 37.46
C ALA A 454 -30.53 30.39 36.67
N ALA A 455 -31.09 29.39 35.98
CA ALA A 455 -30.33 28.47 35.14
C ALA A 455 -29.81 29.14 33.84
N GLU A 456 -30.59 30.05 33.26
CA GLU A 456 -30.20 30.83 32.08
C GLU A 456 -29.15 31.89 32.41
N GLN A 457 -29.16 32.40 33.65
CA GLN A 457 -28.16 33.34 34.14
C GLN A 457 -26.76 32.70 34.15
N MET A 458 -26.65 31.42 34.51
CA MET A 458 -25.38 30.69 34.48
C MET A 458 -24.77 30.61 33.06
N VAL A 459 -25.60 30.39 32.05
CA VAL A 459 -25.18 30.37 30.64
C VAL A 459 -24.74 31.77 30.21
N CYS A 460 -25.50 32.81 30.59
CA CYS A 460 -25.19 34.20 30.31
C CYS A 460 -23.85 34.64 30.92
N ASP A 461 -23.56 34.21 32.15
CA ASP A 461 -22.33 34.51 32.86
C ASP A 461 -21.12 33.83 32.18
N ARG A 462 -21.29 32.57 31.71
CA ARG A 462 -20.24 31.88 30.93
C ARG A 462 -20.01 32.50 29.55
N MET A 463 -21.09 32.95 28.90
CA MET A 463 -21.02 33.73 27.66
C MET A 463 -20.36 35.09 27.87
N GLN A 464 -20.21 35.56 29.12
CA GLN A 464 -19.80 36.92 29.48
C GLN A 464 -20.67 37.99 28.78
N ALA A 465 -21.97 37.68 28.60
CA ALA A 465 -22.87 38.46 27.76
C ALA A 465 -23.68 39.51 28.51
N ALA A 466 -23.61 39.56 29.85
CA ALA A 466 -24.42 40.44 30.69
C ALA A 466 -24.17 41.95 30.43
N SER A 467 -22.98 42.30 29.91
CA SER A 467 -22.58 43.67 29.58
C SER A 467 -22.65 44.00 28.08
N LEU A 468 -23.08 43.06 27.24
CA LEU A 468 -23.16 43.26 25.79
C LEU A 468 -24.46 43.98 25.41
N SER A 469 -24.38 44.86 24.41
CA SER A 469 -25.58 45.43 23.77
C SER A 469 -26.33 44.37 22.96
N PRO A 470 -27.63 44.57 22.67
CA PRO A 470 -28.39 43.64 21.83
C PRO A 470 -27.74 43.34 20.47
N ASP A 471 -27.17 44.34 19.80
CA ASP A 471 -26.52 44.16 18.50
C ASP A 471 -25.21 43.36 18.61
N GLU A 472 -24.46 43.53 19.70
CA GLU A 472 -23.29 42.71 20.01
C GLU A 472 -23.67 41.26 20.33
N VAL A 473 -24.76 41.03 21.08
CA VAL A 473 -25.28 39.67 21.34
C VAL A 473 -25.67 38.98 20.03
N LYS A 474 -26.33 39.69 19.12
CA LYS A 474 -26.70 39.14 17.81
C LYS A 474 -25.46 38.74 17.00
N THR A 475 -24.51 39.66 16.84
CA THR A 475 -23.31 39.44 16.02
C THR A 475 -22.41 38.38 16.65
N ILE A 476 -22.14 38.49 17.95
CA ILE A 476 -21.18 37.63 18.65
C ILE A 476 -21.76 36.24 18.92
N TRP A 477 -23.03 36.15 19.33
CA TRP A 477 -23.61 34.92 19.88
C TRP A 477 -24.75 34.31 19.06
N GLN A 478 -25.53 35.07 18.28
CA GLN A 478 -26.55 34.47 17.42
C GLN A 478 -25.99 34.07 16.05
N ASP A 479 -25.17 34.92 15.45
CA ASP A 479 -24.57 34.68 14.13
C ASP A 479 -23.23 33.94 14.23
N GLY A 480 -22.34 34.37 15.13
CA GLY A 480 -21.00 33.81 15.30
C GLY A 480 -20.94 32.34 15.74
N VAL A 481 -22.02 31.80 16.31
CA VAL A 481 -22.05 30.40 16.78
C VAL A 481 -22.61 29.41 15.78
N LYS A 482 -23.20 29.85 14.65
CA LYS A 482 -23.98 28.98 13.76
C LYS A 482 -23.18 27.79 13.23
N ALA A 483 -21.97 28.02 12.73
CA ALA A 483 -21.12 26.94 12.22
C ALA A 483 -20.61 26.00 13.33
N LEU A 484 -20.27 26.56 14.50
CA LEU A 484 -19.81 25.80 15.66
C LEU A 484 -20.94 24.94 16.26
N ALA A 485 -22.15 25.48 16.29
CA ALA A 485 -23.34 24.78 16.77
C ALA A 485 -23.66 23.52 15.96
N VAL A 486 -23.29 23.47 14.67
CA VAL A 486 -23.47 22.30 13.80
C VAL A 486 -22.58 21.16 14.26
N VAL A 487 -21.31 21.46 14.52
CA VAL A 487 -20.34 20.50 15.06
C VAL A 487 -20.87 19.94 16.36
N VAL A 488 -21.23 20.82 17.31
CA VAL A 488 -21.75 20.41 18.62
C VAL A 488 -23.05 19.63 18.52
N ASN A 489 -23.95 19.97 17.59
CA ASN A 489 -25.19 19.21 17.37
C ASN A 489 -24.95 17.83 16.75
N ALA A 490 -23.92 17.69 15.91
CA ALA A 490 -23.54 16.41 15.33
C ALA A 490 -22.83 15.52 16.34
N VAL A 491 -21.91 16.09 17.14
CA VAL A 491 -21.28 15.41 18.27
C VAL A 491 -22.34 14.98 19.28
N ARG A 492 -23.26 15.86 19.66
CA ARG A 492 -24.39 15.47 20.52
C ARG A 492 -25.28 14.41 19.90
N LEU A 493 -25.49 14.41 18.58
CA LEU A 493 -26.22 13.31 17.94
C LEU A 493 -25.45 12.00 18.05
N ILE A 494 -24.13 12.01 17.90
CA ILE A 494 -23.26 10.84 18.09
C ILE A 494 -23.37 10.32 19.53
N GLU A 495 -23.39 11.23 20.51
CA GLU A 495 -23.60 10.89 21.93
C GLU A 495 -25.02 10.35 22.20
N GLU A 496 -26.05 11.03 21.70
CA GLU A 496 -27.47 10.65 21.85
C GLU A 496 -27.78 9.29 21.20
N THR A 497 -27.17 9.01 20.05
CA THR A 497 -27.27 7.72 19.34
C THR A 497 -26.31 6.67 19.88
N ASN A 498 -25.42 7.06 20.80
CA ASN A 498 -24.36 6.24 21.36
C ASN A 498 -23.51 5.56 20.28
N ALA A 499 -23.35 6.21 19.12
CA ALA A 499 -22.81 5.59 17.90
C ALA A 499 -21.45 4.90 18.08
N PRO A 500 -20.49 5.42 18.87
CA PRO A 500 -19.22 4.73 19.14
C PRO A 500 -19.43 3.40 19.88
N ALA A 501 -20.27 3.39 20.91
CA ALA A 501 -20.59 2.17 21.63
C ALA A 501 -21.43 1.20 20.79
N GLU A 502 -22.24 1.71 19.86
CA GLU A 502 -22.97 0.88 18.90
C GLU A 502 -22.03 0.26 17.84
N ILE A 503 -20.98 0.97 17.41
CA ILE A 503 -19.89 0.41 16.59
C ILE A 503 -19.13 -0.65 17.39
N ASP A 504 -18.79 -0.38 18.65
CA ASP A 504 -18.07 -1.33 19.49
C ASP A 504 -18.95 -2.53 19.85
N THR A 505 -20.25 -2.32 20.00
CA THR A 505 -21.25 -3.40 20.12
C THR A 505 -21.27 -4.22 18.85
N LEU A 506 -21.27 -3.60 17.65
CA LEU A 506 -21.15 -4.35 16.40
C LEU A 506 -19.85 -5.14 16.39
N ARG A 507 -18.70 -4.52 16.63
CA ARG A 507 -17.39 -5.19 16.66
C ARG A 507 -17.32 -6.33 17.67
N GLY A 508 -17.97 -6.18 18.82
CA GLY A 508 -18.12 -7.23 19.82
C GLY A 508 -19.08 -8.34 19.37
N LEU A 509 -20.19 -8.01 18.71
CA LEU A 509 -21.11 -8.98 18.12
C LEU A 509 -20.49 -9.74 16.94
N LEU A 510 -19.56 -9.13 16.20
CA LEU A 510 -18.78 -9.83 15.18
C LEU A 510 -17.84 -10.87 15.79
N GLN A 511 -17.57 -10.83 17.10
CA GLN A 511 -16.85 -11.89 17.81
C GLN A 511 -17.81 -13.00 18.24
N PRO A 512 -17.65 -14.22 17.71
CA PRO A 512 -18.54 -15.33 18.02
C PRO A 512 -18.24 -15.93 19.40
N SER A 513 -19.27 -16.41 20.09
CA SER A 513 -19.10 -17.16 21.35
C SER A 513 -18.45 -18.52 21.07
N ALA A 514 -17.87 -19.16 22.10
CA ALA A 514 -17.30 -20.48 21.96
C ALA A 514 -18.31 -21.51 21.43
N ASP A 515 -19.59 -21.37 21.81
CA ASP A 515 -20.68 -22.22 21.32
C ASP A 515 -21.02 -21.92 19.85
N VAL A 516 -21.10 -20.64 19.46
CA VAL A 516 -21.30 -20.26 18.05
C VAL A 516 -20.14 -20.75 17.19
N VAL A 517 -18.91 -20.60 17.68
CA VAL A 517 -17.69 -21.14 17.05
C VAL A 517 -17.79 -22.66 16.95
N ALA A 518 -18.15 -23.36 18.04
CA ALA A 518 -18.22 -24.82 18.06
C ALA A 518 -19.32 -25.35 17.13
N ILE A 519 -20.48 -24.69 17.08
CA ILE A 519 -21.60 -25.08 16.21
C ILE A 519 -21.23 -24.77 14.76
N PHE A 520 -20.76 -23.57 14.41
CA PHE A 520 -20.34 -23.26 13.03
C PHE A 520 -19.14 -24.12 12.58
N ASN A 521 -18.16 -24.39 13.45
CA ASN A 521 -17.07 -25.34 13.18
C ASN A 521 -17.60 -26.77 12.98
N ARG A 522 -18.62 -27.19 13.74
CA ARG A 522 -19.29 -28.49 13.56
C ARG A 522 -20.09 -28.54 12.26
N LEU A 523 -20.68 -27.43 11.84
CA LEU A 523 -21.33 -27.28 10.53
C LEU A 523 -20.31 -27.15 9.38
N GLY A 524 -19.01 -27.01 9.68
CA GLY A 524 -17.91 -27.03 8.72
C GLY A 524 -17.35 -25.65 8.33
N GLU A 525 -17.73 -24.57 9.03
CA GLU A 525 -17.19 -23.23 8.87
C GLU A 525 -16.02 -23.00 9.84
N GLU A 526 -14.85 -22.55 9.39
CA GLU A 526 -13.70 -22.26 10.27
C GLU A 526 -13.86 -20.92 11.00
N PHE A 527 -14.73 -20.89 11.99
CA PHE A 527 -14.92 -19.76 12.89
C PHE A 527 -13.82 -19.73 13.96
N LYS A 528 -13.25 -18.54 14.21
CA LYS A 528 -12.36 -18.29 15.35
C LYS A 528 -12.90 -17.11 16.13
N VAL A 529 -12.60 -17.04 17.42
CA VAL A 529 -13.00 -15.91 18.27
C VAL A 529 -12.50 -14.56 17.72
N THR A 530 -11.39 -14.59 16.96
CA THR A 530 -10.76 -13.42 16.32
C THR A 530 -11.18 -13.18 14.87
N SER A 531 -11.98 -14.04 14.26
CA SER A 531 -12.44 -13.94 12.86
C SER A 531 -13.84 -14.55 12.71
N GLY A 532 -14.85 -13.79 13.16
CA GLY A 532 -16.26 -14.14 12.99
C GLY A 532 -16.88 -13.49 11.75
N ALA A 533 -18.15 -13.14 11.85
CA ALA A 533 -18.89 -12.48 10.77
C ALA A 533 -18.27 -11.12 10.38
N PHE A 534 -18.52 -10.68 9.15
CA PHE A 534 -18.22 -9.34 8.66
C PHE A 534 -19.45 -8.43 8.74
N ALA A 535 -19.22 -7.12 8.91
CA ALA A 535 -20.27 -6.09 8.92
C ALA A 535 -20.81 -5.76 7.52
N LEU A 536 -21.15 -6.80 6.76
CA LEU A 536 -21.68 -6.71 5.40
C LEU A 536 -23.00 -7.45 5.34
N THR A 537 -24.05 -6.83 4.77
CA THR A 537 -25.36 -7.47 4.62
C THR A 537 -25.27 -8.83 3.92
N GLN A 538 -24.40 -8.93 2.92
CA GLN A 538 -24.13 -10.15 2.15
C GLN A 538 -23.48 -11.28 2.99
N ASP A 539 -22.71 -10.93 4.03
CA ASP A 539 -22.08 -11.91 4.93
C ASP A 539 -23.08 -12.48 5.94
N LEU A 540 -24.01 -11.65 6.41
CA LEU A 540 -25.07 -12.06 7.33
C LEU A 540 -26.14 -12.91 6.63
N ASP A 541 -26.48 -12.56 5.39
CA ASP A 541 -27.38 -13.36 4.54
C ASP A 541 -26.81 -14.76 4.28
N TYR A 542 -25.48 -14.88 4.23
CA TYR A 542 -24.83 -16.17 4.11
C TYR A 542 -24.93 -17.02 5.37
N LEU A 543 -24.61 -16.45 6.54
CA LEU A 543 -24.69 -17.18 7.81
C LEU A 543 -26.13 -17.64 8.11
N ASP A 544 -27.14 -16.81 7.81
CA ASP A 544 -28.55 -17.20 7.89
C ASP A 544 -28.89 -18.38 6.97
N ASN A 545 -28.36 -18.39 5.76
CA ASN A 545 -28.60 -19.47 4.81
C ASN A 545 -27.98 -20.80 5.28
N ILE A 546 -26.84 -20.79 5.98
CA ILE A 546 -26.27 -22.00 6.60
C ILE A 546 -27.25 -22.54 7.65
N ILE A 547 -27.76 -21.66 8.52
CA ILE A 547 -28.63 -22.05 9.62
C ILE A 547 -29.94 -22.65 9.10
N VAL A 548 -30.52 -22.06 8.05
CA VAL A 548 -31.77 -22.54 7.45
C VAL A 548 -31.58 -23.85 6.69
N LYS A 549 -30.48 -24.01 5.95
CA LYS A 549 -30.24 -25.18 5.10
C LYS A 549 -29.79 -26.43 5.86
N ARG A 550 -29.18 -26.26 7.03
CA ARG A 550 -28.74 -27.35 7.91
C ARG A 550 -29.51 -27.42 9.22
N ALA A 551 -30.75 -26.95 9.21
CA ALA A 551 -31.63 -26.96 10.38
C ALA A 551 -31.91 -28.38 10.90
N ASP A 552 -31.74 -29.42 10.08
CA ASP A 552 -31.87 -30.83 10.41
C ASP A 552 -30.64 -31.42 11.14
N GLU A 553 -29.47 -30.79 11.02
CA GLU A 553 -28.23 -31.14 11.74
C GLU A 553 -28.06 -30.38 13.06
N LEU A 554 -28.97 -29.44 13.31
CA LEU A 554 -28.97 -28.56 14.46
C LEU A 554 -30.12 -28.92 15.40
N THR A 555 -29.84 -28.91 16.69
CA THR A 555 -30.92 -28.94 17.69
C THR A 555 -31.71 -27.63 17.64
N PRO A 556 -32.99 -27.63 18.06
CA PRO A 556 -33.78 -26.40 18.13
C PRO A 556 -33.11 -25.29 18.95
N GLU A 557 -32.40 -25.65 20.03
CA GLU A 557 -31.58 -24.70 20.79
C GLU A 557 -30.42 -24.11 19.97
N GLU A 558 -29.71 -24.91 19.17
CA GLU A 558 -28.58 -24.43 18.36
C GLU A 558 -29.02 -23.56 17.18
N VAL A 559 -30.14 -23.90 16.53
CA VAL A 559 -30.77 -23.03 15.52
C VAL A 559 -31.06 -21.67 16.14
N THR A 560 -31.61 -21.66 17.37
CA THR A 560 -31.91 -20.43 18.10
C THR A 560 -30.63 -19.64 18.40
N ILE A 561 -29.58 -20.28 18.89
CA ILE A 561 -28.28 -19.65 19.20
C ILE A 561 -27.67 -18.98 17.96
N LEU A 562 -27.68 -19.65 16.81
CA LEU A 562 -27.09 -19.13 15.58
C LEU A 562 -27.95 -18.01 14.94
N GLN A 563 -29.27 -18.18 14.88
CA GLN A 563 -30.18 -17.14 14.38
C GLN A 563 -30.14 -15.90 15.26
N GLU A 564 -29.99 -16.08 16.57
CA GLU A 564 -29.83 -14.97 17.50
C GLU A 564 -28.48 -14.25 17.30
N TYR A 565 -27.39 -14.98 17.02
CA TYR A 565 -26.09 -14.39 16.72
C TYR A 565 -26.10 -13.55 15.43
N VAL A 566 -26.53 -14.13 14.30
CA VAL A 566 -26.58 -13.43 13.00
C VAL A 566 -27.62 -12.31 13.01
N GLY A 567 -28.78 -12.57 13.62
CA GLY A 567 -29.86 -11.60 13.76
C GLY A 567 -29.47 -10.37 14.56
N LYS A 568 -28.70 -10.53 15.66
CA LYS A 568 -28.16 -9.41 16.44
C LYS A 568 -27.20 -8.56 15.61
N ILE A 569 -26.30 -9.17 14.84
CA ILE A 569 -25.36 -8.43 13.98
C ILE A 569 -26.12 -7.68 12.88
N ARG A 570 -27.13 -8.30 12.24
CA ARG A 570 -27.94 -7.63 11.21
C ARG A 570 -28.73 -6.46 11.75
N ALA A 571 -29.40 -6.65 12.90
CA ALA A 571 -30.10 -5.58 13.57
C ALA A 571 -29.16 -4.42 13.89
N GLN A 572 -27.93 -4.73 14.29
CA GLN A 572 -26.91 -3.72 14.61
C GLN A 572 -26.38 -2.99 13.38
N VAL A 573 -26.12 -3.68 12.26
CA VAL A 573 -25.74 -3.05 10.99
C VAL A 573 -26.83 -2.11 10.49
N LEU A 574 -28.11 -2.52 10.53
CA LEU A 574 -29.23 -1.66 10.15
C LEU A 574 -29.39 -0.45 11.09
N LYS A 575 -29.16 -0.64 12.39
CA LYS A 575 -29.15 0.44 13.37
C LYS A 575 -28.05 1.46 13.07
N LEU A 576 -26.83 1.02 12.78
CA LEU A 576 -25.72 1.92 12.40
C LEU A 576 -25.96 2.62 11.06
N GLN A 577 -26.60 1.95 10.10
CA GLN A 577 -27.02 2.58 8.85
C GLN A 577 -28.05 3.70 9.10
N ALA A 578 -29.03 3.47 9.98
CA ALA A 578 -29.99 4.50 10.36
C ALA A 578 -29.32 5.69 11.09
N VAL A 579 -28.31 5.42 11.93
CA VAL A 579 -27.50 6.47 12.58
C VAL A 579 -26.72 7.27 11.53
N TYR A 580 -26.08 6.60 10.56
CA TYR A 580 -25.39 7.26 9.45
C TYR A 580 -26.34 8.17 8.67
N ASP A 581 -27.54 7.70 8.34
CA ASP A 581 -28.54 8.47 7.60
C ASP A 581 -29.06 9.67 8.40
N GLN A 582 -29.20 9.55 9.72
CA GLN A 582 -29.54 10.68 10.61
C GLN A 582 -28.42 11.73 10.67
N ILE A 583 -27.16 11.29 10.79
CA ILE A 583 -25.98 12.18 10.74
C ILE A 583 -25.94 12.90 9.39
N LYS A 584 -26.11 12.16 8.29
CA LYS A 584 -26.17 12.68 6.92
C LYS A 584 -27.29 13.71 6.75
N THR A 585 -28.47 13.44 7.27
CA THR A 585 -29.61 14.38 7.21
C THR A 585 -29.37 15.65 8.02
N LYS A 586 -28.80 15.53 9.24
CA LYS A 586 -28.44 16.71 10.05
C LYS A 586 -27.32 17.52 9.38
N PHE A 587 -26.34 16.88 8.74
CA PHE A 587 -25.27 17.54 8.00
C PHE A 587 -25.74 18.19 6.69
N GLY A 588 -26.62 17.53 5.93
CA GLY A 588 -27.13 18.01 4.64
C GLY A 588 -27.84 19.36 4.71
N ASN A 589 -28.44 19.69 5.85
CA ASN A 589 -29.06 21.00 6.12
C ASN A 589 -28.04 22.15 6.32
N THR A 590 -26.73 21.88 6.18
CA THR A 590 -25.67 22.78 6.68
C THR A 590 -24.72 23.36 5.63
N ARG A 591 -24.97 23.12 4.33
CA ARG A 591 -24.20 23.76 3.25
C ARG A 591 -24.19 25.30 3.33
N GLN A 592 -25.19 25.90 3.98
CA GLN A 592 -25.24 27.34 4.25
C GLN A 592 -24.27 27.81 5.35
N ALA A 593 -23.86 26.97 6.31
CA ALA A 593 -22.94 27.40 7.38
C ALA A 593 -21.46 27.35 6.96
N GLN A 594 -21.11 26.46 6.02
CA GLN A 594 -19.76 26.32 5.45
C GLN A 594 -19.29 27.61 4.74
N SER A 595 -20.20 28.35 4.11
CA SER A 595 -19.89 29.60 3.39
C SER A 595 -19.86 30.85 4.29
N THR A 596 -20.31 30.75 5.54
CA THR A 596 -20.48 31.90 6.45
C THR A 596 -19.43 32.02 7.56
N THR A 597 -18.61 30.98 7.79
CA THR A 597 -17.57 31.03 8.84
C THR A 597 -16.28 31.68 8.35
N PRO A 598 -15.70 32.66 9.08
CA PRO A 598 -14.40 33.24 8.74
C PRO A 598 -13.20 32.33 9.09
N ASN A 599 -13.42 31.24 9.83
CA ASN A 599 -12.38 30.30 10.22
C ASN A 599 -12.07 29.30 9.08
N GLU A 600 -10.93 29.49 8.42
CA GLU A 600 -10.48 28.67 7.27
C GLU A 600 -10.30 27.19 7.61
N LEU A 601 -9.82 26.89 8.82
CA LEU A 601 -9.56 25.53 9.27
C LEU A 601 -10.87 24.78 9.52
N LEU A 602 -11.80 25.42 10.22
CA LEU A 602 -13.15 24.89 10.43
C LEU A 602 -13.86 24.68 9.09
N ARG A 603 -13.75 25.64 8.16
CA ARG A 603 -14.32 25.52 6.81
C ARG A 603 -13.74 24.32 6.05
N THR A 604 -12.42 24.14 6.09
CA THR A 604 -11.73 23.03 5.43
C THR A 604 -12.15 21.68 6.02
N LYS A 605 -12.21 21.58 7.35
CA LYS A 605 -12.61 20.37 8.05
C LYS A 605 -14.08 20.02 7.84
N LEU A 606 -14.98 21.00 7.87
CA LEU A 606 -16.39 20.81 7.54
C LEU A 606 -16.57 20.36 6.08
N ALA A 607 -15.75 20.85 5.14
CA ALA A 607 -15.76 20.38 3.76
C ALA A 607 -15.24 18.95 3.60
N GLN A 608 -14.23 18.55 4.37
CA GLN A 608 -13.74 17.15 4.42
C GLN A 608 -14.82 16.21 4.94
N ILE A 609 -15.47 16.56 6.05
CA ILE A 609 -16.56 15.78 6.64
C ILE A 609 -17.77 15.71 5.68
N ASP A 610 -18.11 16.82 5.02
CA ASP A 610 -19.17 16.85 3.99
C ASP A 610 -18.82 15.92 2.82
N THR A 611 -17.55 15.88 2.40
CA THR A 611 -17.08 14.96 1.37
C THR A 611 -17.18 13.51 1.82
N MET A 612 -16.93 13.19 3.09
CA MET A 612 -17.05 11.82 3.64
C MET A 612 -18.51 11.38 3.79
N ILE A 613 -19.40 12.29 4.21
CA ILE A 613 -20.83 12.05 4.45
C ILE A 613 -21.62 11.99 3.13
N ASN A 614 -21.26 12.87 2.18
CA ASN A 614 -21.89 12.95 0.87
C ASN A 614 -21.09 12.24 -0.22
N ALA A 615 -19.96 11.59 0.12
CA ALA A 615 -19.41 10.55 -0.72
C ALA A 615 -20.57 9.60 -0.98
N GLU A 616 -21.02 9.53 -2.23
CA GLU A 616 -21.91 8.45 -2.61
C GLU A 616 -21.22 7.15 -2.19
N ALA A 617 -21.96 6.15 -1.72
CA ALA A 617 -21.47 4.78 -1.83
C ALA A 617 -21.39 4.52 -3.35
N ALA A 618 -20.39 5.13 -3.99
CA ALA A 618 -20.25 5.09 -5.41
C ALA A 618 -19.59 3.75 -5.65
N GLN A 619 -20.41 2.81 -6.13
CA GLN A 619 -19.84 1.69 -6.84
C GLN A 619 -18.86 2.27 -7.85
N GLN A 620 -17.59 1.92 -7.72
CA GLN A 620 -16.57 2.43 -8.63
C GLN A 620 -16.45 1.46 -9.79
N THR A 621 -16.23 2.00 -10.98
CA THR A 621 -15.80 1.18 -12.12
C THR A 621 -14.40 0.68 -11.80
N ILE A 622 -14.31 -0.63 -11.55
CA ILE A 622 -13.07 -1.34 -11.28
C ILE A 622 -12.71 -2.15 -12.52
N THR A 623 -11.54 -1.86 -13.08
CA THR A 623 -10.96 -2.64 -14.18
C THR A 623 -9.88 -3.56 -13.62
N SER A 624 -10.10 -4.86 -13.67
CA SER A 624 -9.10 -5.88 -13.36
C SER A 624 -8.49 -6.42 -14.65
N THR A 625 -7.17 -6.50 -14.73
CA THR A 625 -6.44 -6.99 -15.91
C THR A 625 -5.52 -8.13 -15.51
N LEU A 626 -5.70 -9.31 -16.12
CA LEU A 626 -4.77 -10.42 -16.06
C LEU A 626 -3.74 -10.27 -17.19
N THR A 627 -2.48 -10.07 -16.80
CA THR A 627 -1.37 -9.71 -17.69
C THR A 627 -0.13 -10.58 -17.45
N HIS A 628 0.74 -10.59 -18.47
CA HIS A 628 2.13 -11.03 -18.40
C HIS A 628 3.09 -9.91 -18.87
N ASP A 629 2.59 -8.69 -19.11
CA ASP A 629 3.39 -7.55 -19.53
C ASP A 629 4.31 -7.09 -18.40
N TRP A 630 5.61 -7.14 -18.66
CA TRP A 630 6.62 -6.82 -17.67
C TRP A 630 6.50 -5.37 -17.16
N ASN A 631 6.18 -4.42 -18.04
CA ASN A 631 6.05 -3.02 -17.66
C ASN A 631 4.85 -2.82 -16.73
N ALA A 632 3.69 -3.38 -17.10
CA ALA A 632 2.49 -3.33 -16.28
C ALA A 632 2.71 -3.99 -14.92
N ILE A 633 3.43 -5.12 -14.85
CA ILE A 633 3.75 -5.79 -13.59
C ILE A 633 4.59 -4.88 -12.69
N VAL A 634 5.73 -4.37 -13.20
CA VAL A 634 6.66 -3.52 -12.44
C VAL A 634 5.98 -2.26 -11.89
N GLU A 635 5.02 -1.71 -12.63
CA GLU A 635 4.29 -0.49 -12.25
C GLU A 635 3.19 -0.69 -11.20
N ASN A 636 2.65 -1.91 -11.09
CA ASN A 636 1.40 -2.15 -10.36
C ASN A 636 1.52 -3.09 -9.16
N ILE A 637 2.68 -3.72 -8.96
CA ILE A 637 2.88 -4.72 -7.89
C ILE A 637 3.08 -4.07 -6.51
N ARG A 638 2.27 -4.49 -5.51
CA ARG A 638 2.25 -3.89 -4.16
C ARG A 638 3.00 -4.72 -3.12
N GLU A 639 4.21 -4.28 -2.81
CA GLU A 639 5.01 -4.51 -1.59
C GLU A 639 5.45 -5.94 -1.21
N CYS A 640 4.66 -7.00 -1.38
CA CYS A 640 5.19 -8.37 -1.15
C CYS A 640 6.24 -8.81 -2.19
N LEU A 641 6.53 -7.97 -3.19
CA LEU A 641 7.49 -8.23 -4.27
C LEU A 641 8.37 -7.03 -4.71
N SER A 642 8.22 -5.80 -4.21
CA SER A 642 9.28 -4.76 -4.22
C SER A 642 10.05 -4.45 -5.54
N CYS A 643 9.40 -4.37 -6.71
CA CYS A 643 10.05 -3.91 -7.96
C CYS A 643 10.52 -2.43 -7.92
N THR A 644 9.79 -1.58 -7.19
CA THR A 644 9.93 -0.11 -7.16
C THR A 644 10.74 0.41 -5.97
N LYS A 645 10.95 -0.43 -4.94
CA LYS A 645 11.70 -0.15 -3.70
C LYS A 645 12.64 -1.29 -3.37
N GLN A 646 13.73 -1.03 -2.67
CA GLN A 646 14.68 -2.08 -2.28
C GLN A 646 14.05 -2.96 -1.19
N GLY A 647 13.73 -4.23 -1.50
CA GLY A 647 13.11 -5.17 -0.57
C GLY A 647 13.65 -6.59 -0.74
N CYS A 648 13.44 -7.47 0.23
CA CYS A 648 14.10 -8.79 0.30
C CYS A 648 13.63 -9.82 -0.75
N ASN A 649 12.51 -9.58 -1.45
CA ASN A 649 11.84 -10.56 -2.31
C ASN A 649 11.75 -10.19 -3.78
N ASN A 650 12.27 -9.03 -4.18
CA ASN A 650 12.07 -8.54 -5.54
C ASN A 650 12.83 -9.29 -6.62
N ASP A 651 13.76 -10.18 -6.28
CA ASP A 651 14.40 -11.05 -7.25
C ASP A 651 13.47 -12.15 -7.79
N THR A 652 12.36 -12.43 -7.09
CA THR A 652 11.35 -13.41 -7.53
C THR A 652 10.47 -12.88 -8.68
N ASP A 653 10.47 -11.58 -8.97
CA ASP A 653 9.74 -11.02 -10.12
C ASP A 653 10.36 -11.41 -11.45
N LEU A 654 11.65 -11.73 -11.50
CA LEU A 654 12.25 -12.30 -12.71
C LEU A 654 11.52 -13.56 -13.19
N THR A 655 10.84 -14.29 -12.30
CA THR A 655 10.03 -15.46 -12.68
C THR A 655 8.77 -15.14 -13.50
N PHE A 656 8.43 -13.86 -13.69
CA PHE A 656 7.39 -13.47 -14.67
C PHE A 656 7.82 -13.68 -16.13
N GLY A 657 9.04 -14.17 -16.42
CA GLY A 657 9.36 -14.73 -17.73
C GLY A 657 8.84 -16.16 -17.98
N ASP A 658 8.44 -16.89 -16.94
CA ASP A 658 7.97 -18.28 -17.07
C ASP A 658 6.53 -18.35 -17.54
N SER A 659 6.26 -19.13 -18.58
CA SER A 659 4.98 -19.13 -19.32
C SER A 659 3.73 -19.44 -18.48
N ASN A 660 3.90 -19.98 -17.28
CA ASN A 660 2.87 -20.33 -16.30
C ASN A 660 2.59 -19.23 -15.26
N LYS A 661 3.39 -18.17 -15.15
CA LYS A 661 3.16 -17.12 -14.14
C LYS A 661 2.49 -15.89 -14.76
N PHE A 662 1.47 -15.35 -14.09
CA PHE A 662 0.69 -14.18 -14.48
C PHE A 662 0.43 -13.27 -13.28
N PHE A 663 0.03 -12.03 -13.58
CA PHE A 663 -0.29 -11.02 -12.60
C PHE A 663 -1.67 -10.43 -12.88
N ILE A 664 -2.49 -10.29 -11.85
CA ILE A 664 -3.76 -9.55 -11.91
C ILE A 664 -3.60 -8.28 -11.11
N TYR A 665 -4.02 -7.16 -11.70
CA TYR A 665 -4.15 -5.90 -10.98
C TYR A 665 -5.50 -5.26 -11.26
N SER A 666 -6.01 -4.52 -10.30
CA SER A 666 -7.25 -3.75 -10.37
C SER A 666 -6.98 -2.26 -10.34
N HIS A 667 -7.70 -1.45 -11.09
CA HIS A 667 -7.67 0.01 -11.05
C HIS A 667 -9.06 0.62 -11.01
N THR A 668 -9.15 1.83 -10.50
CA THR A 668 -10.31 2.71 -10.62
C THR A 668 -9.92 3.94 -11.44
N GLU A 669 -10.89 4.68 -11.99
CA GLU A 669 -10.60 5.92 -12.74
C GLU A 669 -9.85 6.97 -11.91
N ALA A 670 -10.03 6.95 -10.60
CA ALA A 670 -9.35 7.85 -9.67
C ALA A 670 -7.88 7.47 -9.46
N GLN A 671 -7.52 6.19 -9.62
CA GLN A 671 -6.18 5.68 -9.37
C GLN A 671 -5.26 6.01 -10.56
N ARG A 672 -4.40 7.02 -10.39
CA ARG A 672 -3.47 7.48 -11.45
C ARG A 672 -2.17 6.67 -11.56
N LYS A 673 -1.74 5.99 -10.50
CA LYS A 673 -0.46 5.27 -10.42
C LYS A 673 -0.62 4.02 -9.55
N GLY A 674 -0.12 2.88 -10.03
CA GLY A 674 -0.21 1.59 -9.35
C GLY A 674 -1.63 1.06 -9.24
N SER A 675 -1.78 -0.21 -8.88
CA SER A 675 -3.08 -0.87 -8.71
C SER A 675 -3.83 -0.33 -7.49
N ILE A 676 -5.14 -0.64 -7.33
CA ILE A 676 -5.94 -0.57 -6.09
C ILE A 676 -6.02 -1.91 -5.34
N ALA A 677 -5.72 -3.00 -6.05
CA ALA A 677 -5.55 -4.35 -5.53
C ALA A 677 -4.79 -5.19 -6.57
N ASP A 678 -4.05 -6.19 -6.15
CA ASP A 678 -3.34 -7.10 -7.05
C ASP A 678 -3.20 -8.52 -6.51
N GLN A 679 -2.83 -9.47 -7.38
CA GLN A 679 -2.76 -10.90 -7.09
C GLN A 679 -1.86 -11.61 -8.11
N ILE A 680 -1.09 -12.60 -7.65
CA ILE A 680 -0.34 -13.50 -8.54
C ILE A 680 -1.22 -14.68 -8.92
N VAL A 681 -1.15 -15.09 -10.19
CA VAL A 681 -1.83 -16.29 -10.68
C VAL A 681 -0.81 -17.21 -11.35
N PHE A 682 -0.81 -18.46 -10.92
CA PHE A 682 0.02 -19.51 -11.50
C PHE A 682 -0.84 -20.44 -12.36
N PHE A 683 -0.30 -20.94 -13.46
CA PHE A 683 -0.96 -21.91 -14.33
C PHE A 683 -0.24 -23.25 -14.22
N GLU A 684 -0.67 -24.06 -13.26
CA GLU A 684 0.09 -25.21 -12.74
C GLU A 684 -0.72 -26.50 -12.81
N PRO A 685 -0.05 -27.66 -12.90
CA PRO A 685 -0.71 -28.94 -12.75
C PRO A 685 -1.23 -29.11 -11.32
N ILE A 686 -2.47 -29.58 -11.22
CA ILE A 686 -3.09 -29.98 -9.96
C ILE A 686 -3.50 -31.46 -10.04
N SER A 687 -3.31 -32.17 -8.95
CA SER A 687 -3.78 -33.54 -8.76
C SER A 687 -4.84 -33.58 -7.66
N HIS A 688 -5.90 -34.34 -7.90
CA HIS A 688 -7.00 -34.56 -6.96
C HIS A 688 -6.86 -35.93 -6.29
N ASP A 689 -7.47 -36.10 -5.12
CA ASP A 689 -7.46 -37.38 -4.38
C ASP A 689 -8.03 -38.56 -5.18
N ASN A 690 -8.94 -38.29 -6.12
CA ASN A 690 -9.50 -39.30 -7.04
C ASN A 690 -8.55 -39.69 -8.19
N GLY A 691 -7.32 -39.18 -8.21
CA GLY A 691 -6.31 -39.42 -9.24
C GLY A 691 -6.48 -38.59 -10.51
N ARG A 692 -7.51 -37.73 -10.59
CA ARG A 692 -7.67 -36.77 -11.70
C ARG A 692 -6.53 -35.76 -11.69
N GLN A 693 -5.99 -35.48 -12.87
CA GLN A 693 -5.01 -34.43 -13.09
C GLN A 693 -5.54 -33.42 -14.09
N GLU A 694 -5.29 -32.13 -13.84
CA GLU A 694 -5.67 -31.05 -14.74
C GLU A 694 -4.75 -29.84 -14.56
N MET A 695 -4.68 -28.98 -15.57
CA MET A 695 -3.98 -27.71 -15.45
C MET A 695 -4.92 -26.65 -14.88
N SER A 696 -4.46 -25.88 -13.90
CA SER A 696 -5.31 -24.93 -13.17
C SER A 696 -4.71 -23.53 -13.09
N PHE A 697 -5.55 -22.51 -13.23
CA PHE A 697 -5.21 -21.17 -12.78
C PHE A 697 -5.34 -21.11 -11.25
N VAL A 698 -4.22 -21.14 -10.55
CA VAL A 698 -4.12 -21.09 -9.08
C VAL A 698 -3.96 -19.65 -8.63
N LEU A 699 -4.96 -19.13 -7.92
CA LEU A 699 -4.97 -17.76 -7.41
C LEU A 699 -4.28 -17.68 -6.04
N ASP A 700 -3.28 -16.82 -5.90
CA ASP A 700 -2.60 -16.53 -4.63
C ASP A 700 -3.34 -15.47 -3.80
N ARG A 701 -2.73 -14.92 -2.76
CA ARG A 701 -3.31 -13.85 -1.94
C ARG A 701 -3.64 -12.58 -2.75
N VAL A 702 -4.71 -11.92 -2.34
CA VAL A 702 -5.07 -10.56 -2.79
C VAL A 702 -4.34 -9.56 -1.90
N TYR A 703 -3.67 -8.60 -2.53
CA TYR A 703 -3.02 -7.48 -1.85
C TYR A 703 -3.76 -6.18 -2.12
N GLY A 704 -3.65 -5.23 -1.19
CA GLY A 704 -4.26 -3.93 -1.34
C GLY A 704 -5.67 -3.85 -0.77
N THR A 705 -6.61 -3.38 -1.59
CA THR A 705 -8.02 -3.29 -1.17
C THR A 705 -8.64 -4.68 -1.22
N CYS A 706 -8.78 -5.27 -0.04
CA CYS A 706 -9.19 -6.65 0.15
C CYS A 706 -10.69 -6.73 0.42
N THR A 707 -11.50 -6.83 -0.65
CA THR A 707 -12.96 -7.00 -0.53
C THR A 707 -13.45 -8.25 -1.29
N PRO A 708 -14.59 -8.84 -0.86
CA PRO A 708 -15.22 -9.95 -1.59
C PRO A 708 -15.45 -9.65 -3.07
N PHE A 709 -15.76 -8.39 -3.38
CA PHE A 709 -15.96 -7.92 -4.74
C PHE A 709 -14.67 -8.00 -5.55
N ILE A 710 -13.53 -7.53 -5.02
CA ILE A 710 -12.24 -7.55 -5.72
C ILE A 710 -11.82 -8.98 -6.07
N LEU A 711 -11.90 -9.91 -5.12
CA LEU A 711 -11.55 -11.31 -5.41
C LEU A 711 -12.50 -11.91 -6.46
N THR A 712 -13.81 -11.66 -6.34
CA THR A 712 -14.78 -12.13 -7.34
C THR A 712 -14.44 -11.56 -8.72
N ASN A 713 -14.06 -10.29 -8.81
CA ASN A 713 -13.67 -9.63 -10.06
C ASN A 713 -12.39 -10.22 -10.66
N HIS A 714 -11.41 -10.57 -9.83
CA HIS A 714 -10.19 -11.28 -10.27
C HIS A 714 -10.54 -12.66 -10.84
N ILE A 715 -11.38 -13.43 -10.13
CA ILE A 715 -11.84 -14.75 -10.61
C ILE A 715 -12.56 -14.63 -11.95
N VAL A 716 -13.40 -13.61 -12.14
CA VAL A 716 -14.10 -13.36 -13.42
C VAL A 716 -13.13 -13.03 -14.53
N THR A 717 -12.08 -12.27 -14.23
CA THR A 717 -10.99 -11.98 -15.18
C THR A 717 -10.29 -13.26 -15.63
N VAL A 718 -9.94 -14.15 -14.70
CA VAL A 718 -9.36 -15.47 -15.01
C VAL A 718 -10.37 -16.34 -15.78
N PHE A 719 -11.64 -16.34 -15.37
CA PHE A 719 -12.71 -17.10 -15.98
C PHE A 719 -12.92 -16.76 -17.45
N LYS A 720 -12.81 -15.49 -17.83
CA LYS A 720 -12.85 -15.08 -19.25
C LYS A 720 -11.75 -15.75 -20.08
N LYS A 721 -10.52 -15.78 -19.56
CA LYS A 721 -9.38 -16.46 -20.21
C LYS A 721 -9.59 -17.97 -20.26
N TYR A 722 -9.97 -18.57 -19.14
CA TYR A 722 -10.29 -19.99 -19.02
C TYR A 722 -11.37 -20.42 -20.02
N ARG A 723 -12.48 -19.67 -20.11
CA ARG A 723 -13.57 -19.93 -21.05
C ARG A 723 -13.12 -19.84 -22.50
N ALA A 724 -12.30 -18.85 -22.86
CA ALA A 724 -11.77 -18.72 -24.21
C ALA A 724 -10.92 -19.94 -24.60
N LEU A 725 -10.04 -20.39 -23.70
CA LEU A 725 -9.23 -21.60 -23.88
C LEU A 725 -10.12 -22.84 -24.02
N LYS A 726 -11.04 -23.07 -23.09
CA LYS A 726 -11.93 -24.24 -23.10
C LYS A 726 -12.85 -24.29 -24.34
N THR A 727 -13.29 -23.12 -24.83
CA THR A 727 -14.09 -23.04 -26.08
C THR A 727 -13.29 -23.50 -27.30
N ARG A 728 -11.98 -23.18 -27.36
CA ARG A 728 -11.10 -23.56 -28.48
C ARG A 728 -10.50 -24.96 -28.34
N PHE A 729 -10.36 -25.43 -27.10
CA PHE A 729 -9.75 -26.72 -26.73
C PHE A 729 -10.69 -27.46 -25.78
N PRO A 730 -11.87 -27.91 -26.24
CA PRO A 730 -12.86 -28.57 -25.39
C PRO A 730 -12.33 -29.86 -24.75
N GLU A 731 -11.39 -30.54 -25.39
CA GLU A 731 -10.71 -31.73 -24.86
C GLU A 731 -9.75 -31.42 -23.69
N SER A 732 -9.30 -30.17 -23.54
CA SER A 732 -8.30 -29.82 -22.53
C SER A 732 -8.86 -29.89 -21.11
N THR A 733 -8.08 -30.46 -20.18
CA THR A 733 -8.45 -30.52 -18.75
C THR A 733 -7.95 -29.28 -18.04
N LEU A 734 -8.86 -28.31 -17.91
CA LEU A 734 -8.57 -26.98 -17.41
C LEU A 734 -9.51 -26.63 -16.26
N SER A 735 -9.00 -25.95 -15.25
CA SER A 735 -9.77 -25.44 -14.11
C SER A 735 -9.25 -24.10 -13.59
N ILE A 736 -9.95 -23.54 -12.60
CA ILE A 736 -9.47 -22.43 -11.77
C ILE A 736 -9.48 -22.91 -10.32
N LEU A 737 -8.35 -22.83 -9.63
CA LEU A 737 -8.23 -23.11 -8.21
C LEU A 737 -8.14 -21.78 -7.45
N VAL A 738 -9.22 -21.44 -6.75
CA VAL A 738 -9.22 -20.34 -5.78
C VAL A 738 -8.77 -20.89 -4.45
N THR A 739 -7.56 -20.53 -4.03
CA THR A 739 -6.96 -21.04 -2.79
C THR A 739 -7.60 -20.43 -1.55
N ASP A 740 -7.51 -21.12 -0.41
CA ASP A 740 -7.95 -20.57 0.88
C ASP A 740 -7.21 -19.28 1.24
N ALA A 741 -5.95 -19.14 0.82
CA ALA A 741 -5.20 -17.91 0.99
C ALA A 741 -5.82 -16.73 0.22
N ALA A 742 -6.24 -16.97 -1.04
CA ALA A 742 -6.96 -15.98 -1.85
C ALA A 742 -8.29 -15.59 -1.23
N MET A 743 -9.08 -16.57 -0.76
CA MET A 743 -10.40 -16.34 -0.14
C MET A 743 -10.27 -15.59 1.20
N THR A 744 -9.30 -15.99 2.03
CA THR A 744 -9.02 -15.34 3.33
C THR A 744 -8.66 -13.88 3.13
N THR A 745 -7.75 -13.59 2.20
CA THR A 745 -7.33 -12.21 1.90
C THR A 745 -8.41 -11.44 1.14
N GLY A 746 -9.22 -12.09 0.31
CA GLY A 746 -10.39 -11.48 -0.31
C GLY A 746 -11.58 -11.27 0.63
N GLY A 747 -11.49 -11.71 1.89
CA GLY A 747 -12.53 -11.52 2.90
C GLY A 747 -13.86 -12.22 2.59
N ILE A 748 -13.84 -13.34 1.87
CA ILE A 748 -15.05 -14.07 1.44
C ILE A 748 -14.96 -15.56 1.78
N ALA A 749 -16.01 -16.11 2.38
CA ALA A 749 -16.10 -17.55 2.67
C ALA A 749 -16.33 -18.38 1.40
N LYS A 750 -15.94 -19.66 1.43
CA LYS A 750 -16.04 -20.61 0.29
C LYS A 750 -17.44 -20.65 -0.33
N ASP A 751 -18.45 -20.78 0.50
CA ASP A 751 -19.83 -20.96 0.08
C ASP A 751 -20.44 -19.65 -0.43
N GLN A 752 -20.07 -18.51 0.17
CA GLN A 752 -20.43 -17.19 -0.34
C GLN A 752 -19.86 -16.97 -1.72
N LEU A 753 -18.58 -17.30 -1.89
CA LEU A 753 -17.92 -17.21 -3.18
C LEU A 753 -18.60 -18.15 -4.17
N THR A 754 -18.89 -19.40 -3.77
CA THR A 754 -19.64 -20.37 -4.57
C THR A 754 -21.00 -19.82 -5.02
N ALA A 755 -21.76 -19.22 -4.11
CA ALA A 755 -23.07 -18.62 -4.41
C ALA A 755 -22.95 -17.44 -5.38
N ARG A 756 -21.99 -16.53 -5.16
CA ARG A 756 -21.73 -15.39 -6.07
C ARG A 756 -21.29 -15.85 -7.45
N LEU A 757 -20.42 -16.86 -7.53
CA LEU A 757 -19.97 -17.41 -8.81
C LEU A 757 -21.12 -18.10 -9.55
N HIS A 758 -22.00 -18.81 -8.85
CA HIS A 758 -23.22 -19.36 -9.46
C HIS A 758 -24.23 -18.29 -9.87
N GLU A 759 -24.36 -17.20 -9.14
CA GLU A 759 -25.17 -16.05 -9.56
C GLU A 759 -24.60 -15.43 -10.84
N GLN A 760 -23.27 -15.26 -10.89
CA GLN A 760 -22.59 -14.59 -11.98
C GLN A 760 -22.47 -15.46 -13.25
N PHE A 761 -22.28 -16.76 -13.12
CA PHE A 761 -22.05 -17.69 -14.24
C PHE A 761 -23.19 -18.68 -14.49
N GLY A 762 -24.15 -18.77 -13.57
CA GLY A 762 -25.27 -19.70 -13.63
C GLY A 762 -24.88 -21.16 -13.41
N LYS A 763 -25.72 -22.09 -13.89
CA LYS A 763 -25.49 -23.54 -13.86
C LYS A 763 -24.47 -24.03 -14.92
N LYS A 764 -23.67 -23.12 -15.50
CA LYS A 764 -22.68 -23.44 -16.54
C LYS A 764 -21.33 -23.86 -15.97
N ILE A 765 -21.19 -23.76 -14.66
CA ILE A 765 -19.97 -24.11 -13.95
C ILE A 765 -20.25 -25.15 -12.87
N GLU A 766 -19.28 -26.02 -12.67
CA GLU A 766 -19.13 -26.89 -11.52
C GLU A 766 -18.15 -26.23 -10.55
N ILE A 767 -18.49 -26.21 -9.26
CA ILE A 767 -17.60 -25.72 -8.20
C ILE A 767 -17.42 -26.86 -7.20
N GLU A 768 -16.21 -27.39 -7.12
CA GLU A 768 -15.84 -28.47 -6.22
C GLU A 768 -15.00 -27.91 -5.06
N ARG A 769 -15.33 -28.31 -3.83
CA ARG A 769 -14.46 -28.10 -2.67
C ARG A 769 -13.53 -29.29 -2.57
N THR A 770 -12.23 -29.05 -2.65
CA THR A 770 -11.27 -30.15 -2.66
C THR A 770 -9.94 -29.72 -2.04
N GLU A 771 -9.23 -30.71 -1.50
CA GLU A 771 -7.79 -30.62 -1.26
C GLU A 771 -7.10 -31.02 -2.57
N ALA A 772 -6.47 -30.05 -3.23
CA ALA A 772 -5.71 -30.28 -4.44
C ALA A 772 -4.20 -30.28 -4.12
N GLU A 773 -3.46 -31.22 -4.69
CA GLU A 773 -2.00 -31.16 -4.72
C GLU A 773 -1.57 -30.33 -5.94
N VAL A 774 -1.04 -29.13 -5.68
CA VAL A 774 -0.48 -28.26 -6.72
C VAL A 774 1.01 -28.51 -6.82
N ASP A 775 1.50 -28.85 -8.00
CA ASP A 775 2.92 -29.05 -8.27
C ASP A 775 3.50 -27.79 -8.90
N ILE A 776 4.05 -26.91 -8.03
CA ILE A 776 4.63 -25.63 -8.45
C ILE A 776 5.89 -25.91 -9.26
N ALA A 777 5.86 -25.54 -10.55
CA ALA A 777 7.00 -25.76 -11.42
C ALA A 777 8.26 -25.07 -10.90
N GLN A 778 9.41 -25.70 -11.12
CA GLN A 778 10.68 -25.03 -10.91
C GLN A 778 10.88 -23.98 -11.99
N SER A 779 11.34 -22.79 -11.60
CA SER A 779 11.68 -21.74 -12.56
C SER A 779 13.15 -21.81 -12.98
N ALA A 780 13.41 -21.56 -14.27
CA ALA A 780 14.76 -21.40 -14.80
C ALA A 780 15.41 -20.06 -14.39
N THR A 781 14.63 -19.15 -13.81
CA THR A 781 15.00 -17.75 -13.58
C THR A 781 15.13 -17.36 -12.11
N GLY A 782 14.69 -18.23 -11.20
CA GLY A 782 14.78 -18.01 -9.75
C GLY A 782 13.78 -18.87 -8.98
N ASP A 783 13.50 -18.48 -7.75
CA ASP A 783 12.44 -19.09 -6.94
C ASP A 783 11.13 -18.33 -7.14
N HIS A 784 10.02 -19.06 -7.29
CA HIS A 784 8.70 -18.45 -7.22
C HIS A 784 8.41 -18.02 -5.78
N TYR A 785 7.91 -16.81 -5.60
CA TYR A 785 7.27 -16.40 -4.36
C TYR A 785 5.82 -16.91 -4.38
N VAL A 786 5.49 -17.80 -3.44
CA VAL A 786 4.20 -18.49 -3.38
C VAL A 786 3.68 -18.45 -1.95
N GLU A 787 2.56 -17.77 -1.69
CA GLU A 787 2.04 -17.60 -0.33
C GLU A 787 0.91 -18.58 0.05
N PHE A 788 0.70 -19.60 -0.78
CA PHE A 788 -0.22 -20.70 -0.54
C PHE A 788 0.52 -22.04 -0.31
N GLY A 789 -0.12 -22.97 0.42
CA GLY A 789 0.36 -24.35 0.57
C GLY A 789 1.62 -24.56 1.44
N GLY A 790 2.09 -23.53 2.17
CA GLY A 790 3.27 -23.58 3.04
C GLY A 790 4.62 -23.46 2.30
N ALA A 791 5.64 -22.90 2.98
CA ALA A 791 6.98 -22.53 2.47
C ALA A 791 6.98 -21.52 1.31
N ALA A 792 7.38 -20.26 1.54
CA ALA A 792 7.14 -19.18 0.57
C ALA A 792 7.95 -19.23 -0.75
N ARG A 793 9.00 -20.08 -0.86
CA ARG A 793 10.00 -19.97 -1.96
C ARG A 793 10.45 -21.30 -2.59
N THR A 794 9.69 -22.39 -2.46
CA THR A 794 10.15 -23.72 -2.93
C THR A 794 9.28 -24.29 -4.04
N ALA A 795 9.88 -24.70 -5.15
CA ALA A 795 9.17 -25.50 -6.16
C ALA A 795 8.72 -26.86 -5.59
N GLY A 796 7.77 -27.49 -6.26
CA GLY A 796 7.28 -28.83 -5.99
C GLY A 796 5.85 -28.88 -5.45
N LYS A 797 5.46 -30.10 -5.07
CA LYS A 797 4.11 -30.47 -4.65
C LYS A 797 3.72 -29.86 -3.31
N ARG A 798 2.53 -29.28 -3.26
CA ARG A 798 1.92 -28.67 -2.08
C ARG A 798 0.46 -29.06 -2.01
N LYS A 799 -0.01 -29.47 -0.84
CA LYS A 799 -1.43 -29.68 -0.59
C LYS A 799 -2.10 -28.34 -0.29
N ILE A 800 -3.18 -28.05 -1.00
CA ILE A 800 -3.88 -26.78 -0.93
C ILE A 800 -5.38 -27.04 -0.87
N ASN A 801 -6.03 -26.45 0.11
CA ASN A 801 -7.47 -26.38 0.17
C ASN A 801 -7.98 -25.16 -0.62
N GLY A 802 -9.10 -25.35 -1.32
CA GLY A 802 -9.70 -24.28 -2.11
C GLY A 802 -10.98 -24.68 -2.81
N LEU A 803 -11.39 -23.83 -3.75
CA LEU A 803 -12.48 -24.09 -4.69
C LEU A 803 -11.92 -24.32 -6.08
N VAL A 804 -12.28 -25.46 -6.68
CA VAL A 804 -11.95 -25.76 -8.07
C VAL A 804 -13.18 -25.51 -8.93
N ILE A 805 -13.05 -24.54 -9.84
CA ILE A 805 -14.11 -24.10 -10.75
C ILE A 805 -13.84 -24.73 -12.12
N ARG A 806 -14.86 -25.38 -12.68
CA ARG A 806 -14.83 -25.98 -14.02
C ARG A 806 -16.04 -25.55 -14.84
N ILE A 807 -15.86 -25.42 -16.15
CA ILE A 807 -16.99 -25.26 -17.07
C ILE A 807 -17.61 -26.63 -17.31
N LEU A 808 -18.93 -26.73 -17.14
CA LEU A 808 -19.69 -27.91 -17.55
C LEU A 808 -19.79 -27.89 -19.08
N ASP A 809 -19.37 -28.97 -19.74
CA ASP A 809 -19.47 -29.07 -21.19
C ASP A 809 -20.94 -28.91 -21.60
N GLU A 810 -21.27 -27.75 -22.20
CA GLU A 810 -22.45 -27.65 -23.04
C GLU A 810 -22.15 -28.58 -24.22
N SER A 811 -22.71 -29.79 -24.20
CA SER A 811 -22.82 -30.60 -25.42
C SER A 811 -23.26 -29.66 -26.53
N PRO A 812 -22.58 -29.61 -27.69
CA PRO A 812 -23.05 -28.79 -28.79
C PRO A 812 -24.48 -29.27 -29.05
N ALA A 813 -25.46 -28.39 -28.82
CA ALA A 813 -26.82 -28.65 -29.22
C ALA A 813 -26.73 -28.94 -30.72
N ILE A 814 -26.94 -30.21 -31.07
CA ILE A 814 -27.11 -30.64 -32.45
C ILE A 814 -28.30 -29.83 -32.96
N VAL A 815 -28.02 -28.83 -33.81
CA VAL A 815 -29.01 -28.18 -34.67
C VAL A 815 -28.79 -28.68 -36.07
#